data_AF-A0A2A4TP60-F1
#
_entry.id   AF-A0A2A4TP60-F1
#
_cell.length_a   1.000
_cell.length_b   1.000
_cell.length_c   1.000
_cell.angle_alpha   90.00
_cell.angle_beta   90.00
_cell.angle_gamma   90.00
#
_symmetry.space_group_name_H-M   'P 1'
#
loop_
_entity.id
_entity.type
_entity.pdbx_description
1 polymer ?
#
loop_
_entity_poly.entity_id
_entity_poly.type
_entity_poly.pdbx_seq_one_letter_code
_entity_poly.pdbx_strand_id
1 'polypeptide(L)'
;MKRIIGLLLIPGLCAALYAADASTQKNDPASILLTTFGKKGVDALHRRGFISLSDGSGGPQITHVQWALLRGFGKTANAYRSFISIYRKNRKRLSVAGSLNDLRVLQRQPIGGLMTPSVRAAVDTLAATLNDAGILNKRLAAAPEGANLFETKWARDFLKRRNAPMMLAPRAEATSFFHDVLSRQKTAERSRSAFLEFVSAVYDQDITEALDADLKAAKLSAAVENRLGKYLADQRLLWSVSDTRSRLRAIERSGTLTQDAVDIEYALEGFQKNESIEKTLRSAMTAAAEPEDGAAIRFSAPELHVHTYDGSTTLDVGDHAAISMAFWIYGVPNGKELKVSQLAFIDHGSAGISNRTEKKVRLKNGGPFSFSVKVPILSQEPFTFRLLFTSPGAKPFSREIEIQPSPRYHEILSRAAEADREAASCMLEDAVDHYDAVIETLTPLAKKRRFGALLRAVSARRRTAQHQTDVYGHLQGAIDGAKLFASKDQCEYKDSRARRALRLLSELPAGCDAMPEGTSGRSLSEELRRLTRITHRRAQAQNAFRSAVKEARSQEGRCRSERATELYASALALLDADAGARCGAWEQEYTLIRIEDFPRAIGASGLAQALASAADEAEKRFAENDASGALQMLLLTLAKINSIPDADCYDSSRRRIVDLTEAYGVALSPGSPKQTAASAKLPADSTKKAVQAVLAEKRRREKKLRADYNAERSEQAPDTAASSRGNR
;
A
#
# COMPACT_ATOMS: atom_id res chain seq x y z
N MET A 1 -32.13 81.55 76.08
CA MET A 1 -31.23 80.54 76.67
C MET A 1 -30.85 79.52 75.61
N LYS A 2 -29.55 79.33 75.36
CA LYS A 2 -28.98 78.36 74.40
C LYS A 2 -29.21 76.93 74.89
N ARG A 3 -29.61 76.00 74.01
CA ARG A 3 -29.18 74.59 74.07
C ARG A 3 -28.96 74.01 72.68
N ILE A 4 -27.81 73.36 72.58
CA ILE A 4 -27.20 72.64 71.47
C ILE A 4 -27.78 71.21 71.47
N ILE A 5 -28.09 70.66 70.30
CA ILE A 5 -28.04 69.22 70.05
C ILE A 5 -27.28 69.03 68.73
N GLY A 6 -26.06 68.52 68.86
CA GLY A 6 -25.18 68.17 67.76
C GLY A 6 -25.64 66.88 67.08
N LEU A 7 -25.73 66.94 65.75
CA LEU A 7 -25.95 65.80 64.88
C LEU A 7 -24.63 65.00 64.78
N LEU A 8 -24.55 63.86 65.46
CA LEU A 8 -23.49 62.88 65.27
C LEU A 8 -23.73 62.13 63.95
N LEU A 9 -23.03 62.55 62.89
CA LEU A 9 -22.81 61.76 61.69
C LEU A 9 -21.99 60.52 62.07
N ILE A 10 -22.60 59.33 62.07
CA ILE A 10 -21.92 58.04 62.27
C ILE A 10 -21.30 57.62 60.92
N PRO A 11 -19.96 57.62 60.76
CA PRO A 11 -19.30 57.20 59.51
C PRO A 11 -19.34 55.68 59.29
N GLY A 12 -19.77 54.92 60.30
CA GLY A 12 -19.79 53.45 60.30
C GLY A 12 -20.96 52.81 59.54
N LEU A 13 -22.08 53.51 59.34
CA LEU A 13 -23.26 52.93 58.70
C LEU A 13 -23.09 52.83 57.17
N CYS A 14 -22.44 53.80 56.54
CA CYS A 14 -22.07 53.70 55.12
C CYS A 14 -20.96 52.65 54.90
N ALA A 15 -19.96 52.56 55.79
CA ALA A 15 -18.91 51.54 55.65
C ALA A 15 -19.43 50.11 55.86
N ALA A 16 -20.40 49.89 56.76
CA ALA A 16 -21.02 48.59 56.97
C ALA A 16 -21.97 48.19 55.83
N LEU A 17 -22.70 49.13 55.21
CA LEU A 17 -23.51 48.89 54.01
C LEU A 17 -22.63 48.62 52.78
N TYR A 18 -21.54 49.36 52.58
CA TYR A 18 -20.57 49.08 51.50
C TYR A 18 -19.78 47.79 51.74
N ALA A 19 -19.49 47.42 52.99
CA ALA A 19 -18.86 46.13 53.32
C ALA A 19 -19.84 44.96 53.21
N ALA A 20 -21.13 45.17 53.49
CA ALA A 20 -22.20 44.19 53.25
C ALA A 20 -22.45 44.00 51.74
N ASP A 21 -22.46 45.06 50.94
CA ASP A 21 -22.52 44.99 49.46
C ASP A 21 -21.26 44.34 48.86
N ALA A 22 -20.07 44.65 49.39
CA ALA A 22 -18.81 44.05 48.91
C ALA A 22 -18.62 42.59 49.35
N SER A 23 -19.21 42.17 50.48
CA SER A 23 -19.17 40.78 50.98
C SER A 23 -20.26 39.90 50.37
N THR A 24 -21.43 40.45 50.03
CA THR A 24 -22.47 39.74 49.26
C THR A 24 -22.06 39.59 47.80
N GLN A 25 -21.41 40.59 47.18
CA GLN A 25 -20.82 40.44 45.85
C GLN A 25 -19.72 39.36 45.79
N LYS A 26 -19.02 39.06 46.89
CA LYS A 26 -17.99 38.00 46.94
C LYS A 26 -18.54 36.58 46.88
N ASN A 27 -19.85 36.38 47.14
CA ASN A 27 -20.49 35.07 47.17
C ASN A 27 -21.44 34.82 45.98
N ASP A 28 -21.63 35.78 45.08
CA ASP A 28 -22.41 35.56 43.85
C ASP A 28 -21.64 34.65 42.88
N PRO A 29 -22.19 33.49 42.48
CA PRO A 29 -21.54 32.59 41.53
C PRO A 29 -21.10 33.27 40.22
N ALA A 30 -21.87 34.22 39.71
CA ALA A 30 -21.56 34.91 38.45
C ALA A 30 -20.38 35.88 38.60
N SER A 31 -20.31 36.61 39.71
CA SER A 31 -19.18 37.49 40.03
C SER A 31 -17.88 36.69 40.23
N ILE A 32 -17.94 35.51 40.84
CA ILE A 32 -16.79 34.59 41.01
C ILE A 32 -16.24 34.16 39.64
N LEU A 33 -17.11 33.82 38.68
CA LEU A 33 -16.66 33.50 37.33
C LEU A 33 -16.07 34.72 36.61
N LEU A 34 -16.70 35.89 36.71
CA LEU A 34 -16.21 37.12 36.07
C LEU A 34 -14.86 37.57 36.64
N THR A 35 -14.65 37.47 37.94
CA THR A 35 -13.37 37.79 38.60
C THR A 35 -12.27 36.80 38.23
N THR A 36 -12.61 35.50 38.15
CA THR A 36 -11.64 34.44 37.83
C THR A 36 -11.27 34.43 36.34
N PHE A 37 -12.25 34.38 35.45
CA PHE A 37 -12.05 34.18 34.00
C PHE A 37 -12.04 35.48 33.19
N GLY A 38 -12.48 36.60 33.77
CA GLY A 38 -12.80 37.80 33.01
C GLY A 38 -13.99 37.61 32.08
N LYS A 39 -14.51 38.72 31.53
CA LYS A 39 -15.67 38.67 30.61
C LYS A 39 -15.45 37.72 29.43
N LYS A 40 -14.28 37.78 28.78
CA LYS A 40 -13.98 36.95 27.61
C LYS A 40 -13.91 35.45 27.93
N GLY A 41 -13.36 35.08 29.09
CA GLY A 41 -13.32 33.68 29.52
C GLY A 41 -14.70 33.18 29.94
N VAL A 42 -15.50 34.00 30.62
CA VAL A 42 -16.91 33.68 30.90
C VAL A 42 -17.71 33.49 29.60
N ASP A 43 -17.54 34.38 28.63
CA ASP A 43 -18.17 34.25 27.32
C ASP A 43 -17.71 32.96 26.59
N ALA A 44 -16.43 32.60 26.70
CA ALA A 44 -15.90 31.35 26.15
C ALA A 44 -16.53 30.13 26.84
N LEU A 45 -16.55 30.09 28.18
CA LEU A 45 -17.20 29.02 28.95
C LEU A 45 -18.70 28.91 28.60
N HIS A 46 -19.38 30.04 28.41
CA HIS A 46 -20.78 30.09 28.01
C HIS A 46 -20.99 29.54 26.59
N ARG A 47 -20.19 29.98 25.61
CA ARG A 47 -20.24 29.52 24.20
C ARG A 47 -19.90 28.03 24.08
N ARG A 48 -18.96 27.56 24.90
CA ARG A 48 -18.47 26.16 24.89
C ARG A 48 -19.31 25.25 25.79
N GLY A 49 -20.41 25.74 26.36
CA GLY A 49 -21.35 24.91 27.10
C GLY A 49 -20.83 24.40 28.45
N PHE A 50 -19.85 25.08 29.07
CA PHE A 50 -19.47 24.82 30.46
C PHE A 50 -20.48 25.42 31.43
N ILE A 51 -21.06 26.56 31.06
CA ILE A 51 -22.03 27.29 31.88
C ILE A 51 -23.16 27.79 30.98
N SER A 52 -24.33 28.01 31.58
CA SER A 52 -25.39 28.82 31.02
C SER A 52 -25.62 30.04 31.90
N LEU A 53 -25.82 31.18 31.26
CA LEU A 53 -26.08 32.46 31.91
C LEU A 53 -27.47 32.93 31.48
N SER A 54 -28.18 33.63 32.36
CA SER A 54 -29.35 34.43 32.02
C SER A 54 -29.12 35.88 32.44
N ASP A 55 -29.69 36.85 31.72
CA ASP A 55 -29.64 38.23 32.20
C ASP A 55 -30.73 38.45 33.24
N GLY A 56 -30.32 38.68 34.49
CA GLY A 56 -31.17 39.11 35.60
C GLY A 56 -31.14 40.63 35.79
N SER A 57 -32.05 41.15 36.61
CA SER A 57 -32.14 42.60 36.93
C SER A 57 -30.93 43.16 37.68
N GLY A 58 -30.07 42.30 38.24
CA GLY A 58 -28.82 42.66 38.92
C GLY A 58 -27.54 42.27 38.17
N GLY A 59 -27.64 41.81 36.91
CA GLY A 59 -26.51 41.30 36.13
C GLY A 59 -26.70 39.86 35.64
N PRO A 60 -25.70 39.29 34.96
CA PRO A 60 -25.75 37.91 34.49
C PRO A 60 -25.79 36.94 35.68
N GLN A 61 -26.71 35.98 35.68
CA GLN A 61 -26.83 34.94 36.68
C GLN A 61 -26.50 33.58 36.08
N ILE A 62 -25.82 32.72 36.85
CA ILE A 62 -25.54 31.34 36.42
C ILE A 62 -26.80 30.50 36.59
N THR A 63 -27.33 30.02 35.48
CA THR A 63 -28.53 29.17 35.46
C THR A 63 -28.18 27.68 35.44
N HIS A 64 -27.02 27.32 34.88
CA HIS A 64 -26.57 25.94 34.83
C HIS A 64 -25.05 25.85 34.72
N VAL A 65 -24.45 24.79 35.29
CA VAL A 65 -23.02 24.51 35.23
C VAL A 65 -22.80 23.04 34.89
N GLN A 66 -21.97 22.80 33.88
CA GLN A 66 -21.55 21.46 33.51
C GLN A 66 -20.34 21.01 34.32
N TRP A 67 -20.62 20.50 35.51
CA TRP A 67 -19.59 20.11 36.48
C TRP A 67 -18.60 19.07 35.96
N ALA A 68 -19.07 18.06 35.22
CA ALA A 68 -18.20 17.01 34.67
C ALA A 68 -17.19 17.58 33.68
N LEU A 69 -17.63 18.50 32.81
CA LEU A 69 -16.80 19.18 31.82
C LEU A 69 -15.78 20.12 32.51
N LEU A 70 -16.23 20.88 33.51
CA LEU A 70 -15.38 21.78 34.29
C LEU A 70 -14.27 21.02 35.04
N ARG A 71 -14.62 19.87 35.65
CA ARG A 71 -13.68 18.96 36.31
C ARG A 71 -12.70 18.31 35.32
N GLY A 72 -13.22 17.84 34.18
CA GLY A 72 -12.42 17.22 33.12
C GLY A 72 -11.39 18.20 32.55
N PHE A 73 -11.79 19.47 32.37
CA PHE A 73 -10.87 20.51 31.93
C PHE A 73 -9.79 20.80 32.98
N GLY A 74 -10.11 20.88 34.26
CA GLY A 74 -9.11 21.02 35.33
C GLY A 74 -8.03 19.93 35.28
N LYS A 75 -8.42 18.67 35.05
CA LYS A 75 -7.48 17.53 34.91
C LYS A 75 -6.62 17.58 33.64
N THR A 76 -7.11 18.24 32.58
CA THR A 76 -6.47 18.27 31.26
C THR A 76 -5.87 19.63 30.90
N ALA A 77 -5.90 20.61 31.82
CA ALA A 77 -5.45 21.97 31.57
C ALA A 77 -3.99 22.03 31.10
N ASN A 78 -3.09 21.23 31.69
CA ASN A 78 -1.69 21.14 31.25
C ASN A 78 -1.56 20.62 29.82
N ALA A 79 -2.39 19.64 29.44
CA ALA A 79 -2.39 19.10 28.09
C ALA A 79 -2.89 20.14 27.07
N TYR A 80 -3.92 20.92 27.42
CA TYR A 80 -4.38 22.05 26.59
C TYR A 80 -3.32 23.16 26.49
N ARG A 81 -2.58 23.49 27.56
CA ARG A 81 -1.44 24.43 27.50
C ARG A 81 -0.36 23.94 26.54
N SER A 82 -0.03 22.65 26.62
CA SER A 82 0.91 21.97 25.72
C SER A 82 0.45 22.08 24.27
N PHE A 83 -0.82 21.74 23.99
CA PHE A 83 -1.43 21.89 22.68
C PHE A 83 -1.33 23.32 22.13
N ILE A 84 -1.74 24.34 22.89
CA ILE A 84 -1.68 25.75 22.46
C ILE A 84 -0.24 26.17 22.13
N SER A 85 0.72 25.77 22.97
CA SER A 85 2.14 26.03 22.74
C SER A 85 2.64 25.39 21.44
N ILE A 86 2.34 24.11 21.22
CA ILE A 86 2.73 23.36 20.02
C ILE A 86 2.06 23.95 18.77
N TYR A 87 0.76 24.25 18.85
CA TYR A 87 -0.02 24.86 17.77
C TYR A 87 0.57 26.22 17.35
N ARG A 88 0.80 27.13 18.31
CA ARG A 88 1.38 28.47 18.03
C ARG A 88 2.76 28.37 17.38
N LYS A 89 3.61 27.44 17.83
CA LYS A 89 4.91 27.20 17.22
C LYS A 89 4.75 26.71 15.78
N ASN A 90 3.99 25.65 15.56
CA ASN A 90 3.77 25.01 14.26
C ASN A 90 3.05 25.89 13.23
N ARG A 91 2.20 26.82 13.68
CA ARG A 91 1.55 27.82 12.84
C ARG A 91 2.57 28.74 12.15
N LYS A 92 3.60 29.19 12.89
CA LYS A 92 4.66 30.07 12.37
C LYS A 92 5.74 29.29 11.61
N ARG A 93 6.30 28.26 12.25
CA ARG A 93 7.40 27.43 11.73
C ARG A 93 7.19 25.97 12.13
N LEU A 94 7.64 25.01 11.33
CA LEU A 94 7.60 23.60 11.72
C LEU A 94 8.37 23.43 13.04
N SER A 95 7.73 22.82 14.04
CA SER A 95 8.29 22.65 15.38
C SER A 95 7.92 21.29 15.94
N VAL A 96 8.93 20.45 16.15
CA VAL A 96 8.79 19.10 16.70
C VAL A 96 8.95 19.04 18.22
N ALA A 97 9.06 20.19 18.89
CA ALA A 97 9.13 20.29 20.34
C ALA A 97 7.72 20.28 20.97
N GLY A 98 7.48 19.36 21.91
CA GLY A 98 6.21 19.22 22.64
C GLY A 98 6.09 17.85 23.32
N SER A 99 5.00 17.65 24.07
CA SER A 99 4.68 16.37 24.70
C SER A 99 3.66 15.59 23.87
N LEU A 100 4.08 14.47 23.27
CA LEU A 100 3.16 13.55 22.59
C LEU A 100 2.12 12.97 23.56
N ASN A 101 2.52 12.71 24.81
CA ASN A 101 1.63 12.18 25.84
C ASN A 101 0.49 13.15 26.15
N ASP A 102 0.77 14.45 26.22
CA ASP A 102 -0.24 15.48 26.45
C ASP A 102 -1.26 15.51 25.30
N LEU A 103 -0.80 15.45 24.05
CA LEU A 103 -1.70 15.39 22.90
C LEU A 103 -2.53 14.09 22.92
N ARG A 104 -1.94 12.94 23.27
CA ARG A 104 -2.67 11.67 23.41
C ARG A 104 -3.73 11.71 24.51
N VAL A 105 -3.48 12.42 25.62
CA VAL A 105 -4.50 12.66 26.66
C VAL A 105 -5.69 13.43 26.06
N LEU A 106 -5.43 14.44 25.23
CA LEU A 106 -6.48 15.18 24.53
C LEU A 106 -7.20 14.34 23.47
N GLN A 107 -6.50 13.47 22.73
CA GLN A 107 -7.10 12.55 21.74
C GLN A 107 -8.15 11.60 22.36
N ARG A 108 -7.99 11.26 23.64
CA ARG A 108 -8.94 10.40 24.37
C ARG A 108 -10.16 11.15 24.90
N GLN A 109 -10.16 12.48 24.92
CA GLN A 109 -11.31 13.27 25.36
C GLN A 109 -12.43 13.21 24.33
N PRO A 110 -13.71 13.07 24.70
CA PRO A 110 -14.81 13.14 23.73
C PRO A 110 -14.86 14.52 23.05
N ILE A 111 -15.47 14.57 21.86
CA ILE A 111 -15.74 15.86 21.20
C ILE A 111 -16.81 16.60 22.01
N GLY A 112 -16.51 17.83 22.41
CA GLY A 112 -17.38 18.59 23.30
C GLY A 112 -16.60 19.65 24.09
N GLY A 113 -17.31 20.67 24.58
CA GLY A 113 -16.68 21.77 25.31
C GLY A 113 -15.61 22.50 24.49
N LEU A 114 -14.38 22.43 24.98
CA LEU A 114 -13.18 22.98 24.31
C LEU A 114 -12.58 22.04 23.25
N MET A 115 -12.96 20.75 23.23
CA MET A 115 -12.54 19.77 22.23
C MET A 115 -13.49 19.82 21.02
N THR A 116 -13.38 20.85 20.19
CA THR A 116 -14.15 20.94 18.95
C THR A 116 -13.62 19.97 17.88
N PRO A 117 -14.38 19.69 16.80
CA PRO A 117 -13.85 18.93 15.66
C PRO A 117 -12.58 19.54 15.06
N SER A 118 -12.48 20.87 14.99
CA SER A 118 -11.28 21.56 14.51
C SER A 118 -10.09 21.40 15.46
N VAL A 119 -10.32 21.49 16.77
CA VAL A 119 -9.28 21.24 17.78
C VAL A 119 -8.83 19.79 17.74
N ARG A 120 -9.76 18.82 17.64
CA ARG A 120 -9.44 17.40 17.48
C ARG A 120 -8.54 17.16 16.27
N ALA A 121 -8.94 17.65 15.10
CA ALA A 121 -8.17 17.49 13.88
C ALA A 121 -6.75 18.10 14.01
N ALA A 122 -6.63 19.24 14.68
CA ALA A 122 -5.34 19.87 14.96
C ALA A 122 -4.49 19.05 15.94
N VAL A 123 -5.08 18.54 17.03
CA VAL A 123 -4.43 17.65 18.00
C VAL A 123 -3.93 16.39 17.31
N ASP A 124 -4.75 15.74 16.48
CA ASP A 124 -4.38 14.52 15.75
C ASP A 124 -3.23 14.77 14.78
N THR A 125 -3.30 15.89 14.03
CA THR A 125 -2.25 16.30 13.12
C THR A 125 -0.93 16.52 13.85
N LEU A 126 -0.96 17.27 14.97
CA LEU A 126 0.23 17.55 15.79
C LEU A 126 0.76 16.30 16.49
N ALA A 127 -0.11 15.40 16.94
CA ALA A 127 0.28 14.15 17.58
C ALA A 127 0.98 13.21 16.60
N ALA A 128 0.45 13.09 15.38
CA ALA A 128 1.10 12.35 14.30
C ALA A 128 2.49 12.93 14.00
N THR A 129 2.60 14.26 13.93
CA THR A 129 3.88 14.95 13.74
C THR A 129 4.90 14.58 14.82
N LEU A 130 4.52 14.69 16.10
CA LEU A 130 5.42 14.40 17.23
C LEU A 130 5.78 12.91 17.31
N ASN A 131 4.84 12.03 16.97
CA ASN A 131 5.11 10.60 16.88
C ASN A 131 6.13 10.28 15.80
N ASP A 132 5.91 10.80 14.59
CA ASP A 132 6.79 10.54 13.44
C ASP A 132 8.17 11.17 13.63
N ALA A 133 8.22 12.40 14.16
CA ALA A 133 9.47 13.05 14.55
C ALA A 133 10.19 12.29 15.68
N GLY A 134 9.45 11.73 16.63
CA GLY A 134 10.02 10.89 17.71
C GLY A 134 10.61 9.58 17.19
N ILE A 135 10.01 8.97 16.17
CA ILE A 135 10.55 7.78 15.49
C ILE A 135 11.82 8.12 14.72
N LEU A 136 11.84 9.27 14.04
CA LEU A 136 13.03 9.76 13.33
C LEU A 136 14.16 10.14 14.32
N ASN A 137 13.83 10.72 15.47
CA ASN A 137 14.77 11.11 16.52
C ASN A 137 16.00 11.87 15.95
N LYS A 138 17.23 11.48 16.31
CA LYS A 138 18.49 12.06 15.81
C LYS A 138 18.63 12.01 14.28
N ARG A 139 17.91 11.11 13.59
CA ARG A 139 17.95 10.99 12.12
C ARG A 139 17.34 12.20 11.43
N LEU A 140 16.39 12.89 12.07
CA LEU A 140 15.81 14.11 11.53
C LEU A 140 16.86 15.23 11.40
N ALA A 141 17.79 15.31 12.35
CA ALA A 141 18.86 16.31 12.33
C ALA A 141 20.00 15.95 11.37
N ALA A 142 20.19 14.65 11.09
CA ALA A 142 21.17 14.14 10.15
C ALA A 142 20.67 14.10 8.70
N ALA A 143 19.36 14.26 8.48
CA ALA A 143 18.79 14.28 7.13
C ALA A 143 19.23 15.56 6.40
N PRO A 144 19.72 15.49 5.14
CA PRO A 144 20.11 16.67 4.39
C PRO A 144 18.93 17.64 4.19
N GLU A 145 19.17 18.96 4.29
CA GLU A 145 18.14 19.97 4.07
C GLU A 145 17.55 19.84 2.65
N GLY A 146 16.22 19.76 2.53
CA GLY A 146 15.54 19.60 1.24
C GLY A 146 15.45 18.16 0.69
N ALA A 147 15.88 17.15 1.45
CA ALA A 147 15.90 15.75 1.02
C ALA A 147 14.56 15.00 1.13
N ASN A 148 13.41 15.71 1.13
CA ASN A 148 12.12 15.03 1.11
C ASN A 148 11.86 14.45 -0.29
N LEU A 149 11.99 13.13 -0.39
CA LEU A 149 11.72 12.33 -1.58
C LEU A 149 10.45 12.79 -2.30
N PHE A 150 9.37 13.00 -1.55
CA PHE A 150 8.04 13.26 -2.09
C PHE A 150 7.85 14.66 -2.68
N GLU A 151 8.78 15.58 -2.46
CA GLU A 151 8.77 16.90 -3.09
C GLU A 151 9.43 16.87 -4.48
N THR A 152 10.24 15.85 -4.76
CA THR A 152 10.94 15.69 -6.03
C THR A 152 9.96 15.30 -7.17
N LYS A 153 10.30 15.71 -8.40
CA LYS A 153 9.48 15.38 -9.58
C LYS A 153 9.48 13.86 -9.86
N TRP A 154 10.62 13.22 -9.72
CA TRP A 154 10.80 11.80 -10.05
C TRP A 154 10.11 10.87 -9.03
N ALA A 155 10.06 11.21 -7.74
CA ALA A 155 9.28 10.44 -6.77
C ALA A 155 7.77 10.62 -6.95
N ARG A 156 7.32 11.85 -7.26
CA ARG A 156 5.90 12.10 -7.61
C ARG A 156 5.47 11.32 -8.84
N ASP A 157 6.33 11.25 -9.87
CA ASP A 157 6.09 10.44 -11.06
C ASP A 157 6.05 8.93 -10.73
N PHE A 158 6.93 8.46 -9.82
CA PHE A 158 6.90 7.08 -9.32
C PHE A 158 5.58 6.74 -8.63
N LEU A 159 5.14 7.58 -7.68
CA LEU A 159 3.88 7.38 -6.96
C LEU A 159 2.66 7.44 -7.89
N LYS A 160 2.63 8.42 -8.80
CA LYS A 160 1.53 8.59 -9.77
C LYS A 160 1.38 7.37 -10.66
N ARG A 161 2.48 6.79 -11.15
CA ARG A 161 2.44 5.59 -12.00
C ARG A 161 1.95 4.35 -11.27
N ARG A 162 2.15 4.29 -9.96
CA ARG A 162 1.73 3.16 -9.11
C ARG A 162 0.37 3.37 -8.45
N ASN A 163 -0.29 4.51 -8.68
CA ASN A 163 -1.52 4.92 -7.99
C ASN A 163 -1.44 4.76 -6.47
N ALA A 164 -0.24 4.88 -5.90
CA ALA A 164 0.00 4.72 -4.48
C ALA A 164 -0.07 6.11 -3.86
N PRO A 165 -1.18 6.50 -3.19
CA PRO A 165 -1.39 7.88 -2.78
C PRO A 165 -0.23 8.38 -1.95
N MET A 166 0.31 7.55 -1.03
CA MET A 166 1.64 7.66 -0.41
C MET A 166 2.03 6.29 0.17
N MET A 167 3.20 5.75 -0.18
CA MET A 167 3.67 4.39 0.14
C MET A 167 3.10 3.79 1.45
N LEU A 168 2.00 3.05 1.32
CA LEU A 168 1.31 2.42 2.45
C LEU A 168 2.20 1.31 3.07
N ALA A 169 3.01 0.65 2.23
CA ALA A 169 3.99 -0.37 2.61
C ALA A 169 5.40 -0.06 2.04
N PRO A 170 6.19 0.83 2.66
CA PRO A 170 7.48 1.30 2.11
C PRO A 170 8.52 0.20 1.84
N ARG A 171 8.53 -0.87 2.65
CA ARG A 171 9.44 -2.00 2.43
C ARG A 171 9.07 -2.83 1.20
N ALA A 172 7.78 -3.07 0.98
CA ALA A 172 7.31 -3.82 -0.18
C ALA A 172 7.61 -3.08 -1.51
N GLU A 173 7.74 -1.76 -1.46
CA GLU A 173 8.05 -0.93 -2.63
C GLU A 173 9.55 -0.81 -2.94
N ALA A 174 10.45 -1.35 -2.11
CA ALA A 174 11.90 -1.22 -2.31
C ALA A 174 12.33 -1.77 -3.68
N THR A 175 11.89 -2.97 -4.04
CA THR A 175 12.19 -3.60 -5.33
C THR A 175 11.64 -2.80 -6.51
N SER A 176 10.39 -2.34 -6.41
CA SER A 176 9.78 -1.48 -7.44
C SER A 176 10.56 -0.18 -7.61
N PHE A 177 10.93 0.48 -6.52
CA PHE A 177 11.64 1.75 -6.53
C PHE A 177 13.07 1.60 -7.09
N PHE A 178 13.77 0.51 -6.76
CA PHE A 178 15.07 0.20 -7.34
C PHE A 178 14.99 0.11 -8.88
N HIS A 179 14.06 -0.69 -9.39
CA HIS A 179 13.91 -0.87 -10.83
C HIS A 179 13.37 0.37 -11.53
N ASP A 180 12.36 1.04 -10.97
CA ASP A 180 11.68 2.15 -11.65
C ASP A 180 12.37 3.50 -11.50
N VAL A 181 13.21 3.68 -10.48
CA VAL A 181 13.84 4.97 -10.15
C VAL A 181 15.36 4.85 -10.21
N LEU A 182 15.96 4.00 -9.38
CA LEU A 182 17.42 3.94 -9.23
C LEU A 182 18.13 3.32 -10.45
N SER A 183 17.48 2.45 -11.23
CA SER A 183 18.13 1.80 -12.38
C SER A 183 18.15 2.64 -13.67
N ARG A 184 17.38 3.75 -13.76
CA ARG A 184 17.15 4.50 -15.02
C ARG A 184 18.17 5.60 -15.34
N GLN A 185 19.06 5.43 -16.32
CA GLN A 185 20.15 6.36 -16.69
C GLN A 185 19.95 7.88 -16.40
N LYS A 186 18.95 8.56 -16.98
CA LYS A 186 18.81 10.04 -16.85
C LYS A 186 18.26 10.54 -15.50
N THR A 187 17.29 9.85 -14.91
CA THR A 187 16.73 10.22 -13.60
C THR A 187 17.53 9.62 -12.45
N ALA A 188 18.25 8.54 -12.74
CA ALA A 188 18.94 7.74 -11.75
C ALA A 188 20.12 8.45 -11.12
N GLU A 189 20.84 9.31 -11.85
CA GLU A 189 21.99 10.02 -11.29
C GLU A 189 21.58 10.86 -10.07
N ARG A 190 20.51 11.67 -10.20
CA ARG A 190 20.00 12.49 -9.09
C ARG A 190 19.35 11.66 -7.98
N SER A 191 18.60 10.62 -8.31
CA SER A 191 17.93 9.78 -7.30
C SER A 191 18.91 8.85 -6.56
N ARG A 192 19.98 8.39 -7.23
CA ARG A 192 21.07 7.61 -6.61
C ARG A 192 21.85 8.50 -5.66
N SER A 193 22.27 9.69 -6.09
CA SER A 193 22.95 10.64 -5.21
C SER A 193 22.10 10.98 -3.99
N ALA A 194 20.81 11.31 -4.17
CA ALA A 194 19.92 11.61 -3.05
C ALA A 194 19.73 10.43 -2.08
N PHE A 195 19.66 9.20 -2.60
CA PHE A 195 19.56 8.00 -1.76
C PHE A 195 20.87 7.72 -1.00
N LEU A 196 22.02 7.78 -1.69
CA LEU A 196 23.34 7.55 -1.10
C LEU A 196 23.69 8.62 -0.06
N GLU A 197 23.44 9.89 -0.37
CA GLU A 197 23.65 11.02 0.54
C GLU A 197 22.81 10.86 1.80
N PHE A 198 21.54 10.49 1.67
CA PHE A 198 20.69 10.24 2.83
C PHE A 198 21.19 9.04 3.63
N VAL A 199 21.51 7.91 2.99
CA VAL A 199 21.94 6.69 3.69
C VAL A 199 23.25 6.92 4.43
N SER A 200 24.21 7.59 3.78
CA SER A 200 25.49 7.97 4.39
C SER A 200 25.26 8.89 5.59
N ALA A 201 24.48 9.97 5.42
CA ALA A 201 24.26 10.95 6.48
C ALA A 201 23.45 10.38 7.66
N VAL A 202 22.41 9.57 7.40
CA VAL A 202 21.45 9.13 8.42
C VAL A 202 21.83 7.80 9.08
N TYR A 203 22.48 6.90 8.35
CA TYR A 203 22.86 5.58 8.86
C TYR A 203 24.36 5.40 9.05
N ASP A 204 25.18 6.41 8.75
CA ASP A 204 26.65 6.39 8.83
C ASP A 204 27.25 5.18 8.10
N GLN A 205 26.77 4.97 6.87
CA GLN A 205 27.10 3.79 6.07
C GLN A 205 27.25 4.15 4.61
N ASP A 206 28.38 3.76 4.03
CA ASP A 206 28.58 3.77 2.59
C ASP A 206 28.06 2.46 1.98
N ILE A 207 27.12 2.58 1.05
CA ILE A 207 26.57 1.45 0.28
C ILE A 207 26.80 1.63 -1.22
N THR A 208 27.69 2.54 -1.62
CA THR A 208 27.94 2.91 -3.01
C THR A 208 28.39 1.69 -3.82
N GLU A 209 29.39 0.96 -3.35
CA GLU A 209 29.89 -0.24 -4.04
C GLU A 209 28.83 -1.33 -4.20
N ALA A 210 28.03 -1.56 -3.14
CA ALA A 210 26.96 -2.54 -3.15
C ALA A 210 25.82 -2.14 -4.12
N LEU A 211 25.45 -0.85 -4.13
CA LEU A 211 24.47 -0.32 -5.07
C LEU A 211 24.98 -0.40 -6.52
N ASP A 212 26.25 -0.09 -6.76
CA ASP A 212 26.86 -0.17 -8.10
C ASP A 212 26.92 -1.61 -8.61
N ALA A 213 27.23 -2.57 -7.75
CA ALA A 213 27.17 -4.00 -8.08
C ALA A 213 25.74 -4.43 -8.45
N ASP A 214 24.75 -4.05 -7.65
CA ASP A 214 23.33 -4.36 -7.89
C ASP A 214 22.81 -3.72 -9.20
N LEU A 215 23.25 -2.49 -9.50
CA LEU A 215 22.91 -1.78 -10.73
C LEU A 215 23.52 -2.45 -11.96
N LYS A 216 24.79 -2.88 -11.89
CA LYS A 216 25.46 -3.63 -12.97
C LYS A 216 24.79 -4.98 -13.21
N ALA A 217 24.39 -5.66 -12.13
CA ALA A 217 23.70 -6.95 -12.21
C ALA A 217 22.20 -6.83 -12.54
N ALA A 218 21.65 -5.61 -12.59
CA ALA A 218 20.21 -5.33 -12.70
C ALA A 218 19.35 -6.10 -11.68
N LYS A 219 19.92 -6.42 -10.51
CA LYS A 219 19.33 -7.28 -9.48
C LYS A 219 19.58 -6.66 -8.12
N LEU A 220 18.50 -6.46 -7.36
CA LEU A 220 18.56 -5.90 -6.02
C LEU A 220 19.05 -6.97 -5.02
N SER A 221 20.11 -6.67 -4.28
CA SER A 221 20.58 -7.48 -3.16
C SER A 221 19.76 -7.23 -1.90
N ALA A 222 19.70 -8.22 -1.00
CA ALA A 222 18.99 -8.09 0.28
C ALA A 222 19.54 -6.94 1.16
N ALA A 223 20.84 -6.64 1.03
CA ALA A 223 21.48 -5.54 1.75
C ALA A 223 20.95 -4.18 1.29
N VAL A 224 20.93 -3.93 -0.03
CA VAL A 224 20.40 -2.68 -0.60
C VAL A 224 18.88 -2.62 -0.47
N GLU A 225 18.15 -3.73 -0.62
CA GLU A 225 16.69 -3.79 -0.42
C GLU A 225 16.29 -3.35 0.99
N ASN A 226 16.95 -3.88 2.02
CA ASN A 226 16.69 -3.51 3.40
C ASN A 226 16.94 -2.01 3.65
N ARG A 227 18.02 -1.46 3.07
CA ARG A 227 18.36 -0.03 3.21
C ARG A 227 17.38 0.85 2.46
N LEU A 228 16.99 0.44 1.26
CA LEU A 228 16.00 1.15 0.47
C LEU A 228 14.63 1.15 1.15
N GLY A 229 14.20 0.02 1.72
CA GLY A 229 12.98 -0.05 2.52
C GLY A 229 13.00 0.85 3.76
N LYS A 230 14.14 0.97 4.44
CA LYS A 230 14.33 1.91 5.55
C LYS A 230 14.32 3.36 5.10
N TYR A 231 15.01 3.67 4.00
CA TYR A 231 14.99 5.00 3.37
C TYR A 231 13.55 5.42 3.02
N LEU A 232 12.80 4.58 2.31
CA LEU A 232 11.42 4.89 1.91
C LEU A 232 10.49 5.07 3.13
N ALA A 233 10.71 4.31 4.20
CA ALA A 233 9.98 4.48 5.46
C ALA A 233 10.32 5.81 6.15
N ASP A 234 11.60 6.15 6.28
CA ASP A 234 12.04 7.40 6.91
C ASP A 234 11.60 8.61 6.08
N GLN A 235 11.64 8.53 4.76
CA GLN A 235 11.11 9.54 3.84
C GLN A 235 9.61 9.77 4.03
N ARG A 236 8.83 8.70 4.28
CA ARG A 236 7.38 8.82 4.53
C ARG A 236 7.12 9.59 5.82
N LEU A 237 7.88 9.30 6.87
CA LEU A 237 7.79 10.01 8.15
C LEU A 237 8.23 11.47 8.00
N LEU A 238 9.31 11.74 7.27
CA LEU A 238 9.78 13.10 6.97
C LEU A 238 8.72 13.90 6.23
N TRP A 239 8.04 13.30 5.26
CA TRP A 239 6.95 13.95 4.58
C TRP A 239 5.79 14.28 5.52
N SER A 240 5.35 13.34 6.35
CA SER A 240 4.30 13.57 7.36
C SER A 240 4.64 14.76 8.27
N VAL A 241 5.90 14.81 8.75
CA VAL A 241 6.41 15.92 9.55
C VAL A 241 6.39 17.24 8.77
N SER A 242 6.82 17.26 7.52
CA SER A 242 6.82 18.48 6.68
C SER A 242 5.41 18.99 6.31
N ASP A 243 4.48 18.08 5.99
CA ASP A 243 3.13 18.39 5.48
C ASP A 243 2.17 18.87 6.58
N THR A 244 2.57 18.70 7.83
CA THR A 244 1.84 19.13 9.03
C THR A 244 1.36 20.58 8.94
N ARG A 245 2.20 21.50 8.43
CA ARG A 245 1.82 22.92 8.31
C ARG A 245 0.70 23.13 7.29
N SER A 246 0.76 22.43 6.17
CA SER A 246 -0.27 22.50 5.12
C SER A 246 -1.60 22.00 5.65
N ARG A 247 -1.59 20.89 6.39
CA ARG A 247 -2.78 20.33 7.05
C ARG A 247 -3.36 21.26 8.11
N LEU A 248 -2.52 21.79 9.00
CA LEU A 248 -2.96 22.77 10.01
C LEU A 248 -3.54 24.03 9.39
N ARG A 249 -2.92 24.57 8.33
CA ARG A 249 -3.45 25.71 7.58
C ARG A 249 -4.77 25.39 6.89
N ALA A 250 -4.92 24.18 6.36
CA ALA A 250 -6.19 23.74 5.78
C ALA A 250 -7.29 23.72 6.85
N ILE A 251 -7.00 23.17 8.04
CA ILE A 251 -7.92 23.17 9.19
C ILE A 251 -8.25 24.60 9.66
N GLU A 252 -7.26 25.50 9.72
CA GLU A 252 -7.47 26.92 10.05
C GLU A 252 -8.37 27.63 9.03
N ARG A 253 -8.22 27.32 7.73
CA ARG A 253 -9.02 27.92 6.66
C ARG A 253 -10.44 27.37 6.57
N SER A 254 -10.62 26.09 6.87
CA SER A 254 -11.90 25.38 6.70
C SER A 254 -12.74 25.32 7.98
N GLY A 255 -12.25 25.85 9.11
CA GLY A 255 -12.87 25.67 10.42
C GLY A 255 -12.68 26.84 11.38
N THR A 256 -13.02 26.62 12.64
CA THR A 256 -13.02 27.63 13.71
C THR A 256 -11.77 27.59 14.59
N LEU A 257 -10.73 26.85 14.19
CA LEU A 257 -9.57 26.54 15.04
C LEU A 257 -8.92 27.78 15.68
N THR A 258 -8.83 28.90 14.96
CA THR A 258 -8.25 30.14 15.50
C THR A 258 -9.07 30.69 16.67
N GLN A 259 -10.40 30.72 16.54
CA GLN A 259 -11.28 31.14 17.62
C GLN A 259 -11.33 30.11 18.75
N ASP A 260 -11.30 28.82 18.42
CA ASP A 260 -11.27 27.74 19.40
C ASP A 260 -10.02 27.80 20.28
N ALA A 261 -8.85 28.06 19.67
CA ALA A 261 -7.60 28.24 20.41
C ALA A 261 -7.65 29.45 21.36
N VAL A 262 -8.26 30.56 20.94
CA VAL A 262 -8.45 31.75 21.78
C VAL A 262 -9.40 31.46 22.95
N ASP A 263 -10.49 30.73 22.71
CA ASP A 263 -11.41 30.34 23.78
C ASP A 263 -10.74 29.39 24.80
N ILE A 264 -9.90 28.46 24.33
CA ILE A 264 -9.07 27.61 25.20
C ILE A 264 -8.13 28.46 26.05
N GLU A 265 -7.46 29.45 25.46
CA GLU A 265 -6.54 30.34 26.18
C GLU A 265 -7.25 31.12 27.29
N TYR A 266 -8.39 31.75 27.00
CA TYR A 266 -9.16 32.46 28.04
C TYR A 266 -9.64 31.54 29.16
N ALA A 267 -10.03 30.30 28.83
CA ALA A 267 -10.41 29.31 29.85
C ALA A 267 -9.19 28.88 30.70
N LEU A 268 -8.02 28.68 30.08
CA LEU A 268 -6.79 28.31 30.76
C LEU A 268 -6.27 29.41 31.70
N GLU A 269 -6.35 30.68 31.28
CA GLU A 269 -5.96 31.84 32.10
C GLU A 269 -6.78 31.92 33.40
N GLY A 270 -8.10 31.70 33.31
CA GLY A 270 -8.94 31.70 34.50
C GLY A 270 -8.64 30.53 35.44
N PHE A 271 -8.42 29.32 34.91
CA PHE A 271 -8.03 28.17 35.73
C PHE A 271 -6.67 28.34 36.39
N GLN A 272 -5.74 29.07 35.78
CA GLN A 272 -4.46 29.38 36.41
C GLN A 272 -4.61 30.29 37.63
N LYS A 273 -5.60 31.21 37.62
CA LYS A 273 -5.85 32.11 38.75
C LYS A 273 -6.53 31.41 39.93
N ASN A 274 -7.33 30.39 39.68
CA ASN A 274 -7.96 29.58 40.73
C ASN A 274 -8.16 28.14 40.25
N GLU A 275 -7.21 27.26 40.58
CA GLU A 275 -7.29 25.83 40.23
C GLU A 275 -8.43 25.11 40.96
N SER A 276 -8.91 25.66 42.09
CA SER A 276 -10.01 25.15 42.90
C SER A 276 -11.39 25.73 42.56
N ILE A 277 -11.53 26.36 41.38
CA ILE A 277 -12.76 27.06 40.96
C ILE A 277 -14.02 26.18 41.00
N GLU A 278 -13.92 24.87 40.75
CA GLU A 278 -15.06 23.94 40.90
C GLU A 278 -15.61 23.99 42.33
N LYS A 279 -14.72 23.87 43.33
CA LYS A 279 -15.10 23.84 44.75
C LYS A 279 -15.69 25.18 45.17
N THR A 280 -15.02 26.28 44.80
CA THR A 280 -15.49 27.64 45.10
C THR A 280 -16.87 27.89 44.49
N LEU A 281 -17.08 27.53 43.22
CA LEU A 281 -18.35 27.75 42.53
C LEU A 281 -19.46 26.86 43.09
N ARG A 282 -19.18 25.61 43.44
CA ARG A 282 -20.16 24.73 44.11
C ARG A 282 -20.60 25.30 45.44
N SER A 283 -19.66 25.72 46.29
CA SER A 283 -19.98 26.31 47.59
C SER A 283 -20.81 27.59 47.45
N ALA A 284 -20.48 28.45 46.49
CA ALA A 284 -21.24 29.67 46.20
C ALA A 284 -22.66 29.35 45.67
N MET A 285 -22.78 28.37 44.76
CA MET A 285 -24.10 27.95 44.25
C MET A 285 -24.97 27.30 45.32
N THR A 286 -24.38 26.53 46.25
CA THR A 286 -25.14 25.94 47.38
C THR A 286 -25.57 27.00 48.39
N ALA A 287 -24.68 27.95 48.73
CA ALA A 287 -25.01 29.05 49.63
C ALA A 287 -26.06 30.00 49.04
N ALA A 288 -26.05 30.22 47.72
CA ALA A 288 -27.08 30.98 47.01
C ALA A 288 -28.39 30.19 46.81
N ALA A 289 -28.41 28.88 47.07
CA ALA A 289 -29.56 28.00 46.87
C ALA A 289 -30.41 27.81 48.13
N GLU A 290 -30.04 28.37 49.28
CA GLU A 290 -30.93 28.43 50.44
C GLU A 290 -32.14 29.31 50.08
N PRO A 291 -33.35 28.73 49.94
CA PRO A 291 -34.51 29.54 49.66
C PRO A 291 -34.77 30.42 50.89
N GLU A 292 -35.07 31.71 50.68
CA GLU A 292 -35.81 32.44 51.71
C GLU A 292 -37.08 31.63 51.99
N ASP A 293 -37.25 31.21 53.25
CA ASP A 293 -38.46 30.55 53.73
C ASP A 293 -39.66 31.43 53.38
N GLY A 294 -40.34 31.12 52.27
CA GLY A 294 -41.44 31.94 51.76
C GLY A 294 -41.51 32.20 50.26
N ALA A 295 -40.72 31.55 49.39
CA ALA A 295 -40.89 31.69 47.93
C ALA A 295 -42.34 31.39 47.48
N ALA A 296 -43.15 32.44 47.32
CA ALA A 296 -44.58 32.36 47.09
C ALA A 296 -44.88 31.80 45.69
N ILE A 297 -43.96 31.98 44.75
CA ILE A 297 -44.17 31.64 43.34
C ILE A 297 -43.66 30.23 43.04
N ARG A 298 -44.54 29.39 42.47
CA ARG A 298 -44.25 27.99 42.14
C ARG A 298 -44.58 27.69 40.67
N PHE A 299 -43.73 26.91 40.03
CA PHE A 299 -43.99 26.33 38.71
C PHE A 299 -44.47 24.89 38.86
N SER A 300 -45.45 24.48 38.06
CA SER A 300 -45.81 23.07 37.90
C SER A 300 -45.89 22.71 36.41
N ALA A 301 -45.49 21.49 36.06
CA ALA A 301 -45.66 20.96 34.73
C ALA A 301 -45.64 19.42 34.76
N PRO A 302 -46.36 18.74 33.84
CA PRO A 302 -46.17 17.35 33.48
C PRO A 302 -44.75 17.10 32.91
N GLU A 303 -44.55 15.90 32.35
CA GLU A 303 -43.33 15.52 31.66
C GLU A 303 -43.18 16.25 30.31
N LEU A 304 -41.94 16.32 29.82
CA LEU A 304 -41.68 16.79 28.46
C LEU A 304 -42.15 15.73 27.47
N HIS A 305 -42.78 16.16 26.38
CA HIS A 305 -43.15 15.27 25.28
C HIS A 305 -42.21 15.49 24.10
N VAL A 306 -41.74 14.40 23.50
CA VAL A 306 -40.88 14.39 22.31
C VAL A 306 -41.66 13.75 21.18
N HIS A 307 -41.75 14.46 20.05
CA HIS A 307 -42.34 13.96 18.82
C HIS A 307 -41.40 14.26 17.65
N THR A 308 -41.53 13.48 16.57
CA THR A 308 -40.87 13.81 15.30
C THR A 308 -41.50 15.06 14.72
N TYR A 309 -40.69 16.01 14.27
CA TYR A 309 -41.22 17.27 13.72
C TYR A 309 -41.93 17.07 12.38
N ASP A 310 -41.53 16.05 11.61
CA ASP A 310 -42.08 15.70 10.29
C ASP A 310 -43.19 14.63 10.35
N GLY A 311 -43.57 14.17 11.55
CA GLY A 311 -44.58 13.12 11.73
C GLY A 311 -44.09 11.70 11.42
N SER A 312 -42.78 11.49 11.24
CA SER A 312 -42.20 10.15 11.09
C SER A 312 -42.31 9.31 12.37
N THR A 313 -42.16 8.00 12.28
CA THR A 313 -42.25 7.11 13.46
C THR A 313 -40.95 7.04 14.28
N THR A 314 -39.84 7.55 13.74
CA THR A 314 -38.49 7.42 14.32
C THR A 314 -37.70 8.72 14.17
N LEU A 315 -36.81 9.01 15.13
CA LEU A 315 -35.92 10.17 15.08
C LEU A 315 -34.56 9.76 14.49
N ASP A 316 -34.36 9.93 13.19
CA ASP A 316 -33.06 9.66 12.58
C ASP A 316 -32.14 10.90 12.65
N VAL A 317 -30.84 10.69 12.46
CA VAL A 317 -29.90 11.80 12.33
C VAL A 317 -30.22 12.67 11.12
N GLY A 318 -30.29 13.98 11.35
CA GLY A 318 -30.70 14.98 10.36
C GLY A 318 -32.15 15.42 10.51
N ASP A 319 -32.94 14.71 11.32
CA ASP A 319 -34.30 15.13 11.66
C ASP A 319 -34.29 16.22 12.73
N HIS A 320 -35.50 16.71 13.03
CA HIS A 320 -35.73 17.57 14.18
C HIS A 320 -36.73 16.89 15.12
N ALA A 321 -36.39 16.84 16.40
CA ALA A 321 -37.35 16.55 17.47
C ALA A 321 -38.13 17.82 17.81
N ALA A 322 -39.45 17.73 17.83
CA ALA A 322 -40.33 18.71 18.44
C ALA A 322 -40.49 18.34 19.91
N ILE A 323 -40.08 19.23 20.80
CA ILE A 323 -40.18 19.04 22.25
C ILE A 323 -41.18 20.05 22.78
N SER A 324 -42.19 19.59 23.51
CA SER A 324 -43.24 20.45 24.04
C SER A 324 -43.68 20.07 25.44
N MET A 325 -44.19 21.05 26.18
CA MET A 325 -44.73 20.87 27.52
C MET A 325 -45.73 21.98 27.82
N ALA A 326 -46.83 21.64 28.52
CA ALA A 326 -47.70 22.63 29.15
C ALA A 326 -47.23 22.89 30.59
N PHE A 327 -47.37 24.10 31.12
CA PHE A 327 -46.98 24.42 32.51
C PHE A 327 -47.87 25.50 33.14
N TRP A 328 -47.89 25.55 34.46
CA TRP A 328 -48.67 26.48 35.28
C TRP A 328 -47.76 27.25 36.25
N ILE A 329 -48.19 28.45 36.60
CA ILE A 329 -47.53 29.33 37.57
C ILE A 329 -48.52 29.66 38.68
N TYR A 330 -48.11 29.49 39.92
CA TYR A 330 -48.91 29.81 41.10
C TYR A 330 -48.21 30.87 41.95
N GLY A 331 -48.99 31.62 42.73
CA GLY A 331 -48.49 32.59 43.71
C GLY A 331 -48.08 33.95 43.14
N VAL A 332 -48.45 34.24 41.89
CA VAL A 332 -48.28 35.60 41.31
C VAL A 332 -49.48 36.46 41.73
N PRO A 333 -49.29 37.65 42.32
CA PRO A 333 -50.39 38.51 42.76
C PRO A 333 -51.32 38.91 41.60
N ASN A 334 -52.62 39.04 41.89
CA ASN A 334 -53.64 39.43 40.91
C ASN A 334 -53.25 40.74 40.19
N GLY A 335 -53.41 40.77 38.87
CA GLY A 335 -53.05 41.92 38.03
C GLY A 335 -51.55 42.11 37.77
N LYS A 336 -50.66 41.34 38.41
CA LYS A 336 -49.22 41.38 38.13
C LYS A 336 -48.79 40.30 37.13
N GLU A 337 -47.68 40.58 36.46
CA GLU A 337 -47.01 39.65 35.54
C GLU A 337 -45.63 39.30 36.07
N LEU A 338 -45.23 38.06 35.86
CA LEU A 338 -43.94 37.51 36.22
C LEU A 338 -43.06 37.42 34.97
N LYS A 339 -41.81 37.89 35.06
CA LYS A 339 -40.82 37.69 34.00
C LYS A 339 -40.16 36.32 34.15
N VAL A 340 -40.50 35.40 33.27
CA VAL A 340 -39.98 34.03 33.25
C VAL A 340 -38.98 33.89 32.12
N SER A 341 -37.76 33.45 32.43
CA SER A 341 -36.80 32.99 31.43
C SER A 341 -36.92 31.47 31.26
N GLN A 342 -37.19 31.05 30.02
CA GLN A 342 -37.26 29.66 29.59
C GLN A 342 -35.97 29.32 28.86
N LEU A 343 -35.10 28.56 29.51
CA LEU A 343 -33.82 28.14 28.98
C LEU A 343 -33.89 26.66 28.62
N ALA A 344 -33.72 26.35 27.34
CA ALA A 344 -33.71 25.00 26.79
C ALA A 344 -32.34 24.68 26.19
N PHE A 345 -31.85 23.47 26.39
CA PHE A 345 -30.58 23.02 25.80
C PHE A 345 -30.46 21.50 25.77
N ILE A 346 -29.51 21.00 24.99
CA ILE A 346 -29.08 19.60 25.04
C ILE A 346 -27.88 19.49 25.98
N ASP A 347 -27.98 18.62 26.99
CA ASP A 347 -26.93 18.23 27.92
C ASP A 347 -26.27 16.94 27.41
N HIS A 348 -24.99 17.04 27.03
CA HIS A 348 -24.16 15.92 26.59
C HIS A 348 -23.21 15.44 27.69
N GLY A 349 -23.48 15.71 28.96
CA GLY A 349 -22.65 15.22 30.06
C GLY A 349 -21.21 15.77 29.97
N SER A 350 -20.24 14.88 29.86
CA SER A 350 -18.81 15.26 29.75
C SER A 350 -18.46 15.99 28.45
N ALA A 351 -19.37 16.09 27.47
CA ALA A 351 -19.18 16.84 26.22
C ALA A 351 -19.79 18.26 26.26
N GLY A 352 -20.46 18.64 27.35
CA GLY A 352 -21.00 20.00 27.52
C GLY A 352 -22.42 20.19 27.01
N ILE A 353 -22.76 21.45 26.78
CA ILE A 353 -24.12 21.89 26.42
C ILE A 353 -24.14 22.36 24.96
N SER A 354 -25.22 22.06 24.24
CA SER A 354 -25.44 22.54 22.86
C SER A 354 -26.89 22.96 22.59
N ASN A 355 -27.14 23.57 21.42
CA ASN A 355 -28.47 23.99 20.96
C ASN A 355 -29.28 24.79 21.99
N ARG A 356 -28.59 25.73 22.66
CA ARG A 356 -29.18 26.59 23.68
C ARG A 356 -30.20 27.54 23.07
N THR A 357 -31.39 27.58 23.66
CA THR A 357 -32.46 28.53 23.34
C THR A 357 -32.92 29.18 24.63
N GLU A 358 -32.90 30.51 24.69
CA GLU A 358 -33.47 31.26 25.81
C GLU A 358 -34.64 32.11 25.31
N LYS A 359 -35.79 32.00 25.98
CA LYS A 359 -36.98 32.81 25.70
C LYS A 359 -37.44 33.48 26.98
N LYS A 360 -37.45 34.82 27.01
CA LYS A 360 -37.98 35.60 28.13
C LYS A 360 -39.44 35.95 27.84
N VAL A 361 -40.35 35.56 28.71
CA VAL A 361 -41.79 35.78 28.57
C VAL A 361 -42.37 36.41 29.84
N ARG A 362 -43.44 37.18 29.68
CA ARG A 362 -44.22 37.70 30.81
C ARG A 362 -45.48 36.87 30.95
N LEU A 363 -45.68 36.28 32.13
CA LEU A 363 -46.75 35.33 32.37
C LEU A 363 -47.52 35.71 33.65
N LYS A 364 -48.82 35.45 33.67
CA LYS A 364 -49.71 35.70 34.80
C LYS A 364 -49.86 34.44 35.67
N ASN A 365 -50.53 34.58 36.81
CA ASN A 365 -50.95 33.44 37.62
C ASN A 365 -51.89 32.52 36.81
N GLY A 366 -51.74 31.20 36.93
CA GLY A 366 -52.55 30.19 36.25
C GLY A 366 -51.81 29.43 35.14
N GLY A 367 -52.56 28.96 34.15
CA GLY A 367 -52.09 28.17 33.00
C GLY A 367 -53.25 27.40 32.35
N PRO A 368 -53.00 26.53 31.35
CA PRO A 368 -51.68 26.14 30.86
C PRO A 368 -51.03 27.19 29.96
N PHE A 369 -49.76 27.44 30.19
CA PHE A 369 -48.85 28.06 29.23
C PHE A 369 -48.12 26.95 28.46
N SER A 370 -47.72 27.21 27.22
CA SER A 370 -47.01 26.24 26.39
C SER A 370 -45.55 26.61 26.19
N PHE A 371 -44.71 25.58 26.27
CA PHE A 371 -43.34 25.58 25.78
C PHE A 371 -43.27 24.67 24.57
N SER A 372 -42.57 25.11 23.51
CA SER A 372 -42.25 24.27 22.37
C SER A 372 -40.93 24.73 21.75
N VAL A 373 -40.07 23.78 21.41
CA VAL A 373 -38.81 24.01 20.71
C VAL A 373 -38.54 22.89 19.70
N LYS A 374 -37.80 23.23 18.65
CA LYS A 374 -37.29 22.26 17.67
C LYS A 374 -35.82 22.03 17.93
N VAL A 375 -35.43 20.77 18.05
CA VAL A 375 -34.05 20.37 18.36
C VAL A 375 -33.53 19.48 17.24
N PRO A 376 -32.40 19.81 16.60
CA PRO A 376 -31.84 18.97 15.54
C PRO A 376 -31.19 17.70 16.13
N ILE A 377 -31.44 16.55 15.51
CA ILE A 377 -30.79 15.29 15.83
C ILE A 377 -29.45 15.23 15.07
N LEU A 378 -28.35 15.47 15.78
CA LEU A 378 -27.01 15.55 15.19
C LEU A 378 -26.15 14.29 15.42
N SER A 379 -26.52 13.50 16.44
CA SER A 379 -25.86 12.27 16.85
C SER A 379 -26.86 11.11 16.85
N GLN A 380 -26.37 9.88 16.80
CA GLN A 380 -27.17 8.68 17.07
C GLN A 380 -27.18 8.26 18.53
N GLU A 381 -26.22 8.76 19.30
CA GLU A 381 -26.17 8.46 20.72
C GLU A 381 -27.35 9.13 21.43
N PRO A 382 -27.96 8.46 22.43
CA PRO A 382 -28.94 9.09 23.29
C PRO A 382 -28.40 10.38 23.88
N PHE A 383 -29.23 11.41 23.96
CA PHE A 383 -28.86 12.68 24.57
C PHE A 383 -30.00 13.25 25.39
N THR A 384 -29.65 13.99 26.43
CA THR A 384 -30.63 14.56 27.35
C THR A 384 -30.97 15.98 26.92
N PHE A 385 -32.25 16.24 26.68
CA PHE A 385 -32.75 17.60 26.56
C PHE A 385 -33.20 18.10 27.93
N ARG A 386 -32.77 19.31 28.31
CA ARG A 386 -33.15 19.95 29.58
C ARG A 386 -33.82 21.30 29.32
N LEU A 387 -34.90 21.53 30.04
CA LEU A 387 -35.64 22.79 30.10
C LEU A 387 -35.62 23.32 31.54
N LEU A 388 -35.22 24.57 31.68
CA LEU A 388 -35.14 25.29 32.94
C LEU A 388 -35.98 26.57 32.87
N PHE A 389 -36.80 26.78 33.88
CA PHE A 389 -37.53 28.02 34.12
C PHE A 389 -36.91 28.75 35.30
N THR A 390 -36.60 30.02 35.09
CA THR A 390 -36.08 30.92 36.13
C THR A 390 -36.88 32.21 36.15
N SER A 391 -37.07 32.76 37.34
CA SER A 391 -37.73 34.05 37.54
C SER A 391 -37.31 34.64 38.88
N PRO A 392 -37.20 35.98 39.02
CA PRO A 392 -37.01 36.62 40.32
C PRO A 392 -38.11 36.20 41.31
N GLY A 393 -37.72 35.85 42.54
CA GLY A 393 -38.64 35.47 43.63
C GLY A 393 -39.33 34.10 43.47
N ALA A 394 -38.94 33.30 42.47
CA ALA A 394 -39.47 31.95 42.26
C ALA A 394 -38.34 30.91 42.35
N LYS A 395 -38.64 29.73 42.90
CA LYS A 395 -37.68 28.61 42.88
C LYS A 395 -37.47 28.15 41.43
N PRO A 396 -36.21 27.95 40.97
CA PRO A 396 -35.94 27.41 39.64
C PRO A 396 -36.64 26.06 39.44
N PHE A 397 -37.20 25.85 38.26
CA PHE A 397 -37.91 24.63 37.91
C PHE A 397 -37.27 23.99 36.67
N SER A 398 -36.94 22.70 36.76
CA SER A 398 -36.27 21.96 35.68
C SER A 398 -37.02 20.69 35.30
N ARG A 399 -37.01 20.39 34.00
CA ARG A 399 -37.48 19.13 33.41
C ARG A 399 -36.47 18.64 32.39
N GLU A 400 -36.34 17.33 32.28
CA GLU A 400 -35.46 16.70 31.32
C GLU A 400 -36.15 15.51 30.66
N ILE A 401 -35.70 15.18 29.46
CA ILE A 401 -36.12 14.01 28.72
C ILE A 401 -34.92 13.47 27.94
N GLU A 402 -34.76 12.15 27.93
CA GLU A 402 -33.81 11.49 27.06
C GLU A 402 -34.42 11.33 25.67
N ILE A 403 -33.68 11.76 24.65
CA ILE A 403 -34.02 11.54 23.25
C ILE A 403 -33.16 10.40 22.77
N GLN A 404 -33.79 9.35 22.24
CA GLN A 404 -33.12 8.17 21.68
C GLN A 404 -33.26 8.20 20.15
N PRO A 405 -32.21 8.63 19.42
CA PRO A 405 -32.21 8.54 17.97
C PRO A 405 -32.24 7.07 17.51
N SER A 406 -32.74 6.88 16.29
CA SER A 406 -32.81 5.59 15.61
C SER A 406 -31.41 5.02 15.29
N PRO A 407 -31.14 3.72 15.53
CA PRO A 407 -29.87 3.06 15.21
C PRO A 407 -29.69 2.78 13.71
N ARG A 408 -30.73 3.03 12.90
CA ARG A 408 -30.83 2.62 11.49
C ARG A 408 -29.65 3.04 10.62
N TYR A 409 -29.09 4.24 10.82
CA TYR A 409 -27.95 4.67 10.02
C TYR A 409 -26.68 3.87 10.35
N HIS A 410 -26.48 3.44 11.60
CA HIS A 410 -25.37 2.53 11.94
C HIS A 410 -25.56 1.14 11.36
N GLU A 411 -26.78 0.61 11.38
CA GLU A 411 -27.10 -0.68 10.75
C GLU A 411 -26.79 -0.67 9.25
N ILE A 412 -27.20 0.40 8.54
CA ILE A 412 -26.91 0.56 7.11
C ILE A 412 -25.41 0.73 6.87
N LEU A 413 -24.69 1.47 7.71
CA LEU A 413 -23.22 1.56 7.63
C LEU A 413 -22.55 0.19 7.83
N SER A 414 -23.04 -0.63 8.75
CA SER A 414 -22.51 -1.98 8.98
C SER A 414 -22.68 -2.85 7.74
N ARG A 415 -23.85 -2.83 7.11
CA ARG A 415 -24.10 -3.55 5.84
C ARG A 415 -23.22 -3.04 4.69
N ALA A 416 -23.02 -1.73 4.60
CA ALA A 416 -22.08 -1.18 3.61
C ALA A 416 -20.63 -1.63 3.89
N ALA A 417 -20.24 -1.77 5.15
CA ALA A 417 -18.93 -2.27 5.54
C ALA A 417 -18.77 -3.79 5.33
N GLU A 418 -19.86 -4.56 5.34
CA GLU A 418 -19.88 -5.96 4.92
C GLU A 418 -19.57 -6.08 3.43
N ALA A 419 -20.24 -5.29 2.58
CA ALA A 419 -19.93 -5.21 1.16
C ALA A 419 -18.49 -4.72 0.89
N ASP A 420 -17.98 -3.75 1.67
CA ASP A 420 -16.57 -3.32 1.59
C ASP A 420 -15.62 -4.50 1.90
N ARG A 421 -15.94 -5.33 2.90
CA ARG A 421 -15.12 -6.49 3.31
C ARG A 421 -15.09 -7.56 2.23
N GLU A 422 -16.23 -7.86 1.63
CA GLU A 422 -16.34 -8.84 0.52
C GLU A 422 -15.60 -8.38 -0.72
N ALA A 423 -15.72 -7.10 -1.10
CA ALA A 423 -14.94 -6.52 -2.18
C ALA A 423 -13.44 -6.66 -1.88
N ALA A 424 -13.01 -6.37 -0.65
CA ALA A 424 -11.62 -6.50 -0.24
C ALA A 424 -11.12 -7.95 -0.25
N SER A 425 -11.99 -8.94 0.01
CA SER A 425 -11.68 -10.38 -0.08
C SER A 425 -11.89 -10.98 -1.48
N CYS A 426 -12.08 -10.14 -2.51
CA CYS A 426 -12.31 -10.57 -3.89
C CYS A 426 -13.63 -11.35 -4.14
N MET A 427 -14.61 -11.23 -3.26
CA MET A 427 -15.98 -11.70 -3.48
C MET A 427 -16.77 -10.57 -4.15
N LEU A 428 -16.41 -10.26 -5.41
CA LEU A 428 -16.83 -9.02 -6.08
C LEU A 428 -18.30 -9.04 -6.52
N GLU A 429 -18.83 -10.19 -6.91
CA GLU A 429 -20.26 -10.35 -7.26
C GLU A 429 -21.14 -10.17 -6.02
N ASP A 430 -20.83 -10.87 -4.93
CA ASP A 430 -21.51 -10.73 -3.63
C ASP A 430 -21.47 -9.29 -3.12
N ALA A 431 -20.32 -8.62 -3.25
CA ALA A 431 -20.18 -7.23 -2.86
C ALA A 431 -21.10 -6.29 -3.67
N VAL A 432 -21.27 -6.53 -4.98
CA VAL A 432 -22.19 -5.75 -5.82
C VAL A 432 -23.63 -5.93 -5.35
N ASP A 433 -24.04 -7.17 -5.09
CA ASP A 433 -25.40 -7.49 -4.63
C ASP A 433 -25.69 -6.86 -3.25
N HIS A 434 -24.74 -6.93 -2.32
CA HIS A 434 -24.88 -6.28 -1.02
C HIS A 434 -24.89 -4.75 -1.10
N TYR A 435 -24.11 -4.15 -2.01
CA TYR A 435 -24.23 -2.71 -2.25
C TYR A 435 -25.59 -2.33 -2.84
N ASP A 436 -26.14 -3.13 -3.76
CA ASP A 436 -27.46 -2.88 -4.33
C ASP A 436 -28.55 -2.96 -3.25
N ALA A 437 -28.50 -3.95 -2.34
CA ALA A 437 -29.40 -4.03 -1.19
C ALA A 437 -29.29 -2.82 -0.23
N VAL A 438 -28.07 -2.31 -0.01
CA VAL A 438 -27.84 -1.08 0.76
C VAL A 438 -28.40 0.14 0.05
N ILE A 439 -28.25 0.23 -1.28
CA ILE A 439 -28.79 1.32 -2.11
C ILE A 439 -30.32 1.33 -2.08
N GLU A 440 -30.96 0.17 -2.20
CA GLU A 440 -32.42 0.03 -2.08
C GLU A 440 -32.91 0.55 -0.73
N THR A 441 -32.21 0.21 0.35
CA THR A 441 -32.54 0.68 1.72
C THR A 441 -32.35 2.20 1.87
N LEU A 442 -31.32 2.77 1.23
CA LEU A 442 -30.97 4.19 1.32
C LEU A 442 -31.82 5.11 0.44
N THR A 443 -32.30 4.62 -0.69
CA THR A 443 -33.06 5.39 -1.68
C THR A 443 -34.26 6.13 -1.08
N PRO A 444 -35.17 5.50 -0.30
CA PRO A 444 -36.29 6.21 0.31
C PRO A 444 -35.86 7.24 1.36
N LEU A 445 -34.67 7.10 1.95
CA LEU A 445 -34.12 7.98 2.99
C LEU A 445 -33.27 9.13 2.44
N ALA A 446 -33.00 9.15 1.13
CA ALA A 446 -32.05 10.06 0.49
C ALA A 446 -32.39 11.55 0.66
N LYS A 447 -33.65 11.87 0.99
CA LYS A 447 -34.10 13.24 1.32
C LYS A 447 -33.33 13.82 2.52
N LYS A 448 -32.86 12.97 3.44
CA LYS A 448 -32.05 13.37 4.60
C LYS A 448 -30.58 13.50 4.19
N ARG A 449 -29.94 14.65 4.46
CA ARG A 449 -28.57 14.98 3.95
C ARG A 449 -27.53 13.89 4.22
N ARG A 450 -27.50 13.29 5.42
CA ARG A 450 -26.54 12.23 5.78
C ARG A 450 -26.78 10.93 5.00
N PHE A 451 -28.03 10.51 4.87
CA PHE A 451 -28.41 9.32 4.09
C PHE A 451 -28.16 9.54 2.60
N GLY A 452 -28.47 10.73 2.06
CA GLY A 452 -28.16 11.08 0.67
C GLY A 452 -26.65 11.14 0.39
N ALA A 453 -25.83 11.58 1.36
CA ALA A 453 -24.38 11.53 1.24
C ALA A 453 -23.85 10.09 1.28
N LEU A 454 -24.39 9.25 2.17
CA LEU A 454 -24.05 7.83 2.24
C LEU A 454 -24.46 7.09 0.97
N LEU A 455 -25.65 7.36 0.43
CA LEU A 455 -26.13 6.80 -0.84
C LEU A 455 -25.14 7.12 -1.97
N ARG A 456 -24.73 8.38 -2.13
CA ARG A 456 -23.73 8.75 -3.14
C ARG A 456 -22.40 8.02 -2.97
N ALA A 457 -21.93 7.86 -1.73
CA ALA A 457 -20.70 7.13 -1.43
C ALA A 457 -20.84 5.63 -1.77
N VAL A 458 -21.94 5.00 -1.35
CA VAL A 458 -22.23 3.59 -1.63
C VAL A 458 -22.40 3.34 -3.13
N SER A 459 -23.17 4.17 -3.85
CA SER A 459 -23.31 4.05 -5.30
C SER A 459 -22.00 4.25 -6.07
N ALA A 460 -21.06 5.05 -5.54
CA ALA A 460 -19.72 5.14 -6.12
C ALA A 460 -18.93 3.84 -5.89
N ARG A 461 -18.97 3.28 -4.68
CA ARG A 461 -18.32 2.01 -4.35
C ARG A 461 -18.90 0.83 -5.13
N ARG A 462 -20.22 0.76 -5.28
CA ARG A 462 -20.93 -0.21 -6.13
C ARG A 462 -20.44 -0.18 -7.57
N ARG A 463 -20.26 1.01 -8.14
CA ARG A 463 -19.70 1.16 -9.50
C ARG A 463 -18.25 0.69 -9.58
N THR A 464 -17.44 0.97 -8.57
CA THR A 464 -16.08 0.44 -8.48
C THR A 464 -16.08 -1.08 -8.38
N ALA A 465 -16.92 -1.67 -7.53
CA ALA A 465 -17.06 -3.12 -7.37
C ALA A 465 -17.51 -3.77 -8.69
N GLN A 466 -18.53 -3.22 -9.37
CA GLN A 466 -18.96 -3.69 -10.68
C GLN A 466 -17.82 -3.67 -11.71
N HIS A 467 -17.10 -2.56 -11.80
CA HIS A 467 -15.96 -2.47 -12.69
C HIS A 467 -14.88 -3.52 -12.36
N GLN A 468 -14.63 -3.74 -11.06
CA GLN A 468 -13.72 -4.78 -10.61
C GLN A 468 -14.22 -6.18 -10.95
N THR A 469 -15.52 -6.46 -10.87
CA THR A 469 -16.13 -7.72 -11.32
C THR A 469 -15.85 -7.95 -12.82
N ASP A 470 -16.06 -6.93 -13.65
CA ASP A 470 -15.80 -7.02 -15.09
C ASP A 470 -14.30 -7.27 -15.38
N VAL A 471 -13.42 -6.56 -14.66
CA VAL A 471 -11.96 -6.74 -14.73
C VAL A 471 -11.56 -8.15 -14.28
N TYR A 472 -12.19 -8.69 -13.23
CA TYR A 472 -11.93 -10.04 -12.74
C TYR A 472 -12.33 -11.11 -13.77
N GLY A 473 -13.48 -10.97 -14.43
CA GLY A 473 -13.87 -11.84 -15.55
C GLY A 473 -12.86 -11.81 -16.70
N HIS A 474 -12.35 -10.61 -17.06
CA HIS A 474 -11.28 -10.49 -18.05
C HIS A 474 -9.93 -11.07 -17.58
N LEU A 475 -9.64 -10.99 -16.29
CA LEU A 475 -8.43 -11.54 -15.70
C LEU A 475 -8.41 -13.07 -15.80
N GLN A 476 -9.52 -13.76 -15.51
CA GLN A 476 -9.61 -15.22 -15.64
C GLN A 476 -9.25 -15.68 -17.06
N GLY A 477 -9.87 -15.08 -18.08
CA GLY A 477 -9.53 -15.37 -19.48
C GLY A 477 -8.08 -15.01 -19.86
N ALA A 478 -7.49 -13.99 -19.22
CA ALA A 478 -6.09 -13.62 -19.43
C ALA A 478 -5.11 -14.59 -18.75
N ILE A 479 -5.45 -15.15 -17.58
CA ILE A 479 -4.68 -16.18 -16.87
C ILE A 479 -4.63 -17.46 -17.69
N ASP A 480 -5.79 -17.93 -18.18
CA ASP A 480 -5.84 -19.15 -18.98
C ASP A 480 -5.08 -18.98 -20.29
N GLY A 481 -5.21 -17.82 -20.94
CA GLY A 481 -4.36 -17.45 -22.06
C GLY A 481 -2.88 -17.46 -21.70
N ALA A 482 -2.48 -16.87 -20.57
CA ALA A 482 -1.08 -16.86 -20.14
C ALA A 482 -0.52 -18.26 -19.90
N LYS A 483 -1.30 -19.17 -19.30
CA LYS A 483 -0.92 -20.58 -19.10
C LYS A 483 -0.77 -21.30 -20.43
N LEU A 484 -1.73 -21.12 -21.35
CA LEU A 484 -1.71 -21.75 -22.66
C LEU A 484 -0.52 -21.27 -23.52
N PHE A 485 -0.25 -19.97 -23.57
CA PHE A 485 0.91 -19.42 -24.29
C PHE A 485 2.25 -19.73 -23.62
N ALA A 486 2.25 -20.09 -22.34
CA ALA A 486 3.43 -20.64 -21.69
C ALA A 486 3.58 -22.15 -21.90
N SER A 487 2.54 -22.88 -22.34
CA SER A 487 2.57 -24.34 -22.52
C SER A 487 3.22 -24.76 -23.85
N LYS A 488 3.50 -26.06 -23.98
CA LYS A 488 4.03 -26.67 -25.21
C LYS A 488 2.96 -26.87 -26.30
N ASP A 489 1.68 -26.70 -25.96
CA ASP A 489 0.55 -27.06 -26.82
C ASP A 489 0.30 -26.00 -27.90
N GLN A 490 0.56 -24.73 -27.60
CA GLN A 490 0.40 -23.60 -28.54
C GLN A 490 1.68 -23.27 -29.31
N CYS A 491 2.85 -23.43 -28.68
CA CYS A 491 4.17 -23.21 -29.29
C CYS A 491 4.46 -21.79 -29.83
N GLU A 492 3.61 -20.80 -29.57
CA GLU A 492 3.79 -19.40 -30.03
C GLU A 492 4.55 -18.50 -29.04
N TYR A 493 4.60 -18.87 -27.75
CA TYR A 493 5.28 -18.15 -26.66
C TYR A 493 5.14 -16.61 -26.66
N LYS A 494 3.90 -16.11 -26.54
CA LYS A 494 3.60 -14.67 -26.43
C LYS A 494 3.39 -14.25 -24.97
N ASP A 495 4.26 -13.40 -24.44
CA ASP A 495 4.20 -12.92 -23.05
C ASP A 495 3.16 -11.79 -22.82
N SER A 496 2.59 -11.25 -23.91
CA SER A 496 1.60 -10.16 -23.87
C SER A 496 0.36 -10.51 -23.06
N ARG A 497 -0.05 -11.79 -23.03
CA ARG A 497 -1.18 -12.27 -22.23
C ARG A 497 -0.89 -12.25 -20.73
N ALA A 498 0.28 -12.73 -20.31
CA ALA A 498 0.71 -12.67 -18.91
C ALA A 498 0.90 -11.23 -18.43
N ARG A 499 1.47 -10.35 -19.27
CA ARG A 499 1.57 -8.91 -18.97
C ARG A 499 0.20 -8.22 -18.88
N ARG A 500 -0.76 -8.59 -19.74
CA ARG A 500 -2.14 -8.11 -19.66
C ARG A 500 -2.81 -8.58 -18.36
N ALA A 501 -2.65 -9.84 -17.99
CA ALA A 501 -3.16 -10.38 -16.74
C ALA A 501 -2.58 -9.62 -15.52
N LEU A 502 -1.27 -9.34 -15.50
CA LEU A 502 -0.65 -8.53 -14.45
C LEU A 502 -1.20 -7.10 -14.37
N ARG A 503 -1.54 -6.49 -15.52
CA ARG A 503 -2.19 -5.17 -15.55
C ARG A 503 -3.59 -5.23 -14.97
N LEU A 504 -4.41 -6.18 -15.41
CA LEU A 504 -5.78 -6.37 -14.90
C LEU A 504 -5.77 -6.66 -13.40
N LEU A 505 -4.86 -7.51 -12.92
CA LEU A 505 -4.70 -7.81 -11.50
C LEU A 505 -4.35 -6.56 -10.67
N SER A 506 -3.61 -5.61 -11.23
CA SER A 506 -3.27 -4.35 -10.54
C SER A 506 -4.45 -3.38 -10.39
N GLU A 507 -5.55 -3.60 -11.12
CA GLU A 507 -6.78 -2.82 -11.03
C GLU A 507 -7.75 -3.42 -9.97
N LEU A 508 -7.42 -4.59 -9.42
CA LEU A 508 -8.22 -5.30 -8.42
C LEU A 508 -7.75 -5.05 -6.98
N PRO A 509 -8.62 -5.27 -5.97
CA PRO A 509 -8.23 -5.24 -4.56
C PRO A 509 -7.13 -6.26 -4.23
N ALA A 510 -6.34 -5.97 -3.19
CA ALA A 510 -5.21 -6.82 -2.79
C ALA A 510 -5.61 -8.27 -2.46
N GLY A 511 -6.85 -8.52 -2.02
CA GLY A 511 -7.35 -9.88 -1.78
C GLY A 511 -7.45 -10.74 -3.04
N CYS A 512 -7.53 -10.14 -4.23
CA CYS A 512 -7.60 -10.87 -5.50
C CYS A 512 -6.26 -11.47 -5.96
N ASP A 513 -5.15 -11.16 -5.27
CA ASP A 513 -3.84 -11.77 -5.54
C ASP A 513 -3.64 -13.10 -4.79
N ALA A 514 -4.51 -13.42 -3.84
CA ALA A 514 -4.51 -14.70 -3.13
C ALA A 514 -4.98 -15.82 -4.07
N MET A 515 -4.15 -16.85 -4.25
CA MET A 515 -4.54 -18.05 -4.99
C MET A 515 -5.49 -18.92 -4.15
N PRO A 516 -6.42 -19.67 -4.77
CA PRO A 516 -7.27 -20.62 -4.07
C PRO A 516 -6.46 -21.62 -3.25
N GLU A 517 -7.00 -22.05 -2.10
CA GLU A 517 -6.37 -23.02 -1.21
C GLU A 517 -5.92 -24.30 -1.97
N GLY A 518 -4.70 -24.77 -1.69
CA GLY A 518 -4.16 -26.02 -2.24
C GLY A 518 -3.14 -25.86 -3.38
N THR A 519 -2.87 -24.63 -3.85
CA THR A 519 -1.74 -24.36 -4.76
C THR A 519 -0.56 -23.76 -3.99
N SER A 520 0.65 -24.18 -4.36
CA SER A 520 1.91 -23.94 -3.66
C SER A 520 2.18 -22.47 -3.29
N GLY A 521 1.70 -21.99 -2.13
CA GLY A 521 2.15 -20.82 -1.35
C GLY A 521 2.46 -19.48 -2.05
N ARG A 522 2.26 -19.34 -3.36
CA ARG A 522 2.66 -18.22 -4.21
C ARG A 522 1.43 -17.44 -4.61
N SER A 523 1.57 -16.11 -4.66
CA SER A 523 0.49 -15.25 -5.14
C SER A 523 0.28 -15.39 -6.65
N LEU A 524 -0.89 -14.98 -7.13
CA LEU A 524 -1.22 -15.00 -8.55
C LEU A 524 -0.25 -14.12 -9.36
N SER A 525 0.15 -12.97 -8.81
CA SER A 525 1.12 -12.05 -9.40
C SER A 525 2.50 -12.68 -9.55
N GLU A 526 2.95 -13.49 -8.59
CA GLU A 526 4.19 -14.26 -8.70
C GLU A 526 4.11 -15.32 -9.80
N GLU A 527 3.00 -16.04 -9.89
CA GLU A 527 2.80 -17.05 -10.93
C GLU A 527 2.74 -16.40 -12.33
N LEU A 528 2.04 -15.28 -12.51
CA LEU A 528 2.01 -14.56 -13.79
C LEU A 528 3.39 -14.02 -14.19
N ARG A 529 4.21 -13.54 -13.23
CA ARG A 529 5.61 -13.16 -13.49
C ARG A 529 6.48 -14.36 -13.84
N ARG A 530 6.24 -15.52 -13.24
CA ARG A 530 6.91 -16.77 -13.60
C ARG A 530 6.53 -17.20 -15.02
N LEU A 531 5.25 -17.19 -15.38
CA LEU A 531 4.77 -17.50 -16.73
C LEU A 531 5.41 -16.57 -17.76
N THR A 532 5.46 -15.25 -17.50
CA THR A 532 6.16 -14.27 -18.35
C THR A 532 7.62 -14.67 -18.61
N ARG A 533 8.35 -15.07 -17.56
CA ARG A 533 9.76 -15.52 -17.68
C ARG A 533 9.90 -16.80 -18.49
N ILE A 534 9.04 -17.79 -18.24
CA ILE A 534 9.04 -19.07 -18.97
C ILE A 534 8.77 -18.82 -20.46
N THR A 535 7.73 -18.06 -20.77
CA THR A 535 7.36 -17.71 -22.15
C THR A 535 8.49 -16.99 -22.87
N HIS A 536 9.10 -15.99 -22.23
CA HIS A 536 10.22 -15.25 -22.82
C HIS A 536 11.44 -16.15 -23.08
N ARG A 537 11.81 -16.99 -22.11
CA ARG A 537 12.95 -17.92 -22.24
C ARG A 537 12.74 -18.91 -23.38
N ARG A 538 11.55 -19.48 -23.51
CA ARG A 538 11.21 -20.43 -24.59
C ARG A 538 11.26 -19.78 -25.96
N ALA A 539 10.69 -18.58 -26.11
CA ALA A 539 10.77 -17.82 -27.35
C ALA A 539 12.22 -17.49 -27.74
N GLN A 540 13.06 -17.10 -26.78
CA GLN A 540 14.49 -16.87 -27.01
C GLN A 540 15.23 -18.13 -27.44
N ALA A 541 14.97 -19.27 -26.77
CA ALA A 541 15.58 -20.54 -27.12
C ALA A 541 15.24 -20.97 -28.55
N GLN A 542 13.98 -20.84 -28.98
CA GLN A 542 13.57 -21.17 -30.35
C GLN A 542 14.20 -20.24 -31.41
N ASN A 543 14.25 -18.94 -31.14
CA ASN A 543 14.89 -17.98 -32.05
C ASN A 543 16.41 -18.23 -32.16
N ALA A 544 17.07 -18.51 -31.04
CA ALA A 544 18.49 -18.83 -31.00
C ALA A 544 18.78 -20.17 -31.70
N PHE A 545 17.93 -21.19 -31.48
CA PHE A 545 17.99 -22.46 -32.19
C PHE A 545 17.93 -22.23 -33.70
N ARG A 546 16.90 -21.54 -34.21
CA ARG A 546 16.75 -21.25 -35.64
C ARG A 546 17.98 -20.57 -36.24
N SER A 547 18.53 -19.59 -35.53
CA SER A 547 19.72 -18.86 -35.97
C SER A 547 20.94 -19.77 -36.03
N ALA A 548 21.17 -20.57 -34.98
CA ALA A 548 22.29 -21.49 -34.89
C ALA A 548 22.22 -22.59 -35.96
N VAL A 549 21.04 -23.14 -36.24
CA VAL A 549 20.82 -24.13 -37.31
C VAL A 549 21.11 -23.54 -38.69
N LYS A 550 20.60 -22.33 -38.97
CA LYS A 550 20.86 -21.64 -40.23
C LYS A 550 22.36 -21.37 -40.42
N GLU A 551 23.04 -20.97 -39.35
CA GLU A 551 24.48 -20.73 -39.38
C GLU A 551 25.26 -22.03 -39.55
N ALA A 552 24.89 -23.11 -38.85
CA ALA A 552 25.51 -24.42 -39.00
C ALA A 552 25.43 -24.94 -40.44
N ARG A 553 24.23 -24.92 -41.05
CA ARG A 553 24.04 -25.27 -42.47
C ARG A 553 24.88 -24.39 -43.41
N SER A 554 25.04 -23.10 -43.08
CA SER A 554 25.93 -22.22 -43.86
C SER A 554 27.41 -22.55 -43.69
N GLN A 555 27.85 -23.02 -42.52
CA GLN A 555 29.24 -23.48 -42.32
C GLN A 555 29.49 -24.82 -43.01
N GLU A 556 28.51 -25.73 -43.01
CA GLU A 556 28.55 -26.97 -43.80
C GLU A 556 28.72 -26.66 -45.29
N GLY A 557 27.90 -25.76 -45.85
CA GLY A 557 28.01 -25.35 -47.25
C GLY A 557 29.32 -24.61 -47.60
N ARG A 558 30.09 -24.17 -46.58
CA ARG A 558 31.43 -23.60 -46.74
C ARG A 558 32.55 -24.59 -46.38
N CYS A 559 32.21 -25.87 -46.25
CA CYS A 559 33.14 -26.96 -45.94
C CYS A 559 33.85 -26.80 -44.58
N ARG A 560 33.20 -26.17 -43.59
CA ARG A 560 33.71 -25.98 -42.23
C ARG A 560 32.98 -26.87 -41.23
N SER A 561 33.13 -28.18 -41.40
CA SER A 561 32.33 -29.20 -40.70
C SER A 561 32.54 -29.25 -39.18
N GLU A 562 33.74 -28.93 -38.67
CA GLU A 562 34.00 -28.83 -37.23
C GLU A 562 33.16 -27.71 -36.60
N ARG A 563 33.16 -26.52 -37.21
CA ARG A 563 32.38 -25.37 -36.74
C ARG A 563 30.87 -25.61 -36.87
N ALA A 564 30.44 -26.30 -37.93
CA ALA A 564 29.06 -26.73 -38.07
C ALA A 564 28.63 -27.70 -36.96
N THR A 565 29.51 -28.65 -36.61
CA THR A 565 29.28 -29.62 -35.52
C THR A 565 29.06 -28.91 -34.18
N GLU A 566 29.93 -27.96 -33.83
CA GLU A 566 29.79 -27.14 -32.61
C GLU A 566 28.46 -26.37 -32.57
N LEU A 567 28.07 -25.77 -33.71
CA LEU A 567 26.85 -24.99 -33.82
C LEU A 567 25.58 -25.87 -33.74
N TYR A 568 25.57 -27.04 -34.37
CA TYR A 568 24.46 -27.99 -34.23
C TYR A 568 24.36 -28.55 -32.81
N ALA A 569 25.48 -28.91 -32.17
CA ALA A 569 25.48 -29.35 -30.78
C ALA A 569 24.92 -28.26 -29.84
N SER A 570 25.36 -27.01 -30.05
CA SER A 570 24.87 -25.85 -29.31
C SER A 570 23.38 -25.59 -29.56
N ALA A 571 22.92 -25.75 -30.81
CA ALA A 571 21.51 -25.63 -31.16
C ALA A 571 20.65 -26.68 -30.44
N LEU A 572 21.02 -27.96 -30.51
CA LEU A 572 20.31 -29.05 -29.83
C LEU A 572 20.23 -28.80 -28.31
N ALA A 573 21.33 -28.35 -27.69
CA ALA A 573 21.38 -28.02 -26.27
C ALA A 573 20.40 -26.91 -25.85
N LEU A 574 20.12 -25.91 -26.71
CA LEU A 574 19.17 -24.84 -26.42
C LEU A 574 17.74 -25.36 -26.22
N LEU A 575 17.32 -26.34 -27.02
CA LEU A 575 16.00 -26.95 -26.94
C LEU A 575 15.93 -28.09 -25.91
N ASP A 576 17.03 -28.79 -25.65
CA ASP A 576 17.10 -29.83 -24.61
C ASP A 576 17.06 -29.24 -23.18
N ALA A 577 17.51 -27.99 -23.00
CA ALA A 577 17.43 -27.30 -21.71
C ALA A 577 15.99 -27.00 -21.25
N ASP A 578 15.00 -27.03 -22.16
CA ASP A 578 13.58 -26.87 -21.84
C ASP A 578 12.73 -27.66 -22.85
N ALA A 579 12.37 -28.89 -22.48
CA ALA A 579 11.50 -29.76 -23.28
C ALA A 579 10.12 -29.13 -23.61
N GLY A 580 9.73 -28.05 -22.94
CA GLY A 580 8.56 -27.29 -23.35
C GLY A 580 8.76 -26.54 -24.66
N ALA A 581 9.94 -25.98 -24.92
CA ALA A 581 10.26 -25.25 -26.16
C ALA A 581 10.34 -26.14 -27.41
N ARG A 582 10.39 -27.46 -27.20
CA ARG A 582 10.39 -28.54 -28.19
C ARG A 582 8.95 -28.87 -28.61
N CYS A 583 8.41 -28.08 -29.53
CA CYS A 583 7.01 -28.19 -29.94
C CYS A 583 6.81 -27.86 -31.43
N GLY A 584 5.72 -28.39 -32.02
CA GLY A 584 5.31 -28.10 -33.39
C GLY A 584 6.44 -28.32 -34.42
N ALA A 585 6.65 -27.33 -35.29
CA ALA A 585 7.71 -27.35 -36.30
C ALA A 585 9.12 -27.43 -35.71
N TRP A 586 9.33 -26.93 -34.49
CA TRP A 586 10.64 -26.95 -33.83
C TRP A 586 11.04 -28.35 -33.37
N GLU A 587 10.09 -29.18 -32.97
CA GLU A 587 10.36 -30.59 -32.63
C GLU A 587 10.76 -31.39 -33.87
N GLN A 588 10.13 -31.09 -35.02
CA GLN A 588 10.47 -31.70 -36.30
C GLN A 588 11.89 -31.30 -36.74
N GLU A 589 12.23 -30.01 -36.69
CA GLU A 589 13.56 -29.53 -37.06
C GLU A 589 14.65 -30.00 -36.08
N TYR A 590 14.37 -30.04 -34.78
CA TYR A 590 15.24 -30.65 -33.78
C TYR A 590 15.53 -32.13 -34.10
N THR A 591 14.48 -32.89 -34.42
CA THR A 591 14.59 -34.32 -34.73
C THR A 591 15.40 -34.56 -36.00
N LEU A 592 15.14 -33.77 -37.05
CA LEU A 592 15.90 -33.83 -38.31
C LEU A 592 17.39 -33.60 -38.06
N ILE A 593 17.73 -32.56 -37.29
CA ILE A 593 19.14 -32.26 -37.00
C ILE A 593 19.79 -33.37 -36.20
N ARG A 594 19.10 -33.87 -35.17
CA ARG A 594 19.62 -34.90 -34.29
C ARG A 594 19.90 -36.21 -35.02
N ILE A 595 19.07 -36.58 -36.00
CA ILE A 595 19.16 -37.86 -36.71
C ILE A 595 20.00 -37.75 -37.98
N GLU A 596 20.00 -36.60 -38.65
CA GLU A 596 20.60 -36.44 -39.98
C GLU A 596 21.72 -35.38 -40.00
N ASP A 597 21.40 -34.09 -39.82
CA ASP A 597 22.37 -33.01 -40.06
C ASP A 597 23.58 -33.10 -39.11
N PHE A 598 23.36 -33.34 -37.81
CA PHE A 598 24.44 -33.41 -36.82
C PHE A 598 25.34 -34.64 -36.99
N PRO A 599 24.82 -35.87 -37.15
CA PRO A 599 25.67 -37.02 -37.49
C PRO A 599 26.43 -36.85 -38.81
N ARG A 600 25.83 -36.20 -39.81
CA ARG A 600 26.49 -35.88 -41.09
C ARG A 600 27.68 -34.92 -40.88
N ALA A 601 27.49 -33.83 -40.13
CA ALA A 601 28.55 -32.88 -39.77
C ALA A 601 29.71 -33.55 -39.02
N ILE A 602 29.39 -34.39 -38.03
CA ILE A 602 30.37 -35.16 -37.25
C ILE A 602 31.17 -36.09 -38.19
N GLY A 603 30.47 -36.83 -39.06
CA GLY A 603 31.11 -37.73 -40.02
C GLY A 603 32.08 -37.00 -40.96
N ALA A 604 31.68 -35.84 -41.47
CA ALA A 604 32.52 -35.00 -42.31
C ALA A 604 33.74 -34.43 -41.57
N SER A 605 33.57 -33.98 -40.32
CA SER A 605 34.66 -33.51 -39.46
C SER A 605 35.66 -34.62 -39.14
N GLY A 606 35.16 -35.80 -38.76
CA GLY A 606 35.99 -36.97 -38.46
C GLY A 606 36.77 -37.46 -39.69
N LEU A 607 36.16 -37.39 -40.88
CA LEU A 607 36.85 -37.66 -42.14
C LEU A 607 37.97 -36.65 -42.39
N ALA A 608 37.71 -35.34 -42.27
CA ALA A 608 38.73 -34.31 -42.46
C ALA A 608 39.95 -34.54 -41.54
N GLN A 609 39.70 -34.87 -40.27
CA GLN A 609 40.75 -35.20 -39.30
C GLN A 609 41.50 -36.48 -39.67
N ALA A 610 40.80 -37.54 -40.09
CA ALA A 610 41.42 -38.78 -40.54
C ALA A 610 42.33 -38.58 -41.76
N LEU A 611 41.94 -37.69 -42.69
CA LEU A 611 42.78 -37.32 -43.84
C LEU A 611 44.05 -36.56 -43.42
N ALA A 612 43.93 -35.62 -42.46
CA ALA A 612 45.07 -34.92 -41.90
C ALA A 612 46.02 -35.89 -41.17
N SER A 613 45.49 -36.76 -40.30
CA SER A 613 46.27 -37.76 -39.59
C SER A 613 46.96 -38.76 -40.51
N ALA A 614 46.31 -39.18 -41.61
CA ALA A 614 46.91 -40.07 -42.59
C ALA A 614 48.07 -39.39 -43.35
N ALA A 615 47.96 -38.09 -43.64
CA ALA A 615 49.06 -37.31 -44.21
C ALA A 615 50.24 -37.20 -43.22
N ASP A 616 49.96 -36.87 -41.96
CA ASP A 616 50.98 -36.73 -40.92
C ASP A 616 51.64 -38.07 -40.55
N GLU A 617 50.90 -39.18 -40.55
CA GLU A 617 51.43 -40.52 -40.30
C GLU A 617 52.30 -41.02 -41.47
N ALA A 618 51.91 -40.69 -42.72
CA ALA A 618 52.75 -40.95 -43.88
C ALA A 618 54.06 -40.13 -43.83
N GLU A 619 53.99 -38.87 -43.41
CA GLU A 619 55.17 -38.03 -43.17
C GLU A 619 56.12 -38.63 -42.12
N LYS A 620 55.59 -39.15 -41.00
CA LYS A 620 56.39 -39.85 -39.98
C LYS A 620 57.06 -41.11 -40.50
N ARG A 621 56.31 -41.98 -41.19
CA ARG A 621 56.84 -43.21 -41.79
C ARG A 621 57.95 -42.90 -42.80
N PHE A 622 57.77 -41.85 -43.59
CA PHE A 622 58.80 -41.39 -44.52
C PHE A 622 60.07 -40.95 -43.79
N ALA A 623 59.94 -40.17 -42.69
CA ALA A 623 61.07 -39.75 -41.86
C ALA A 623 61.79 -40.93 -41.16
N GLU A 624 61.08 -42.03 -40.90
CA GLU A 624 61.60 -43.29 -40.35
C GLU A 624 62.20 -44.22 -41.44
N ASN A 625 62.38 -43.73 -42.67
CA ASN A 625 62.87 -44.45 -43.85
C ASN A 625 61.93 -45.53 -44.43
N ASP A 626 60.65 -45.56 -44.06
CA ASP A 626 59.62 -46.42 -44.68
C ASP A 626 58.85 -45.67 -45.78
N ALA A 627 59.54 -45.31 -46.86
CA ALA A 627 58.94 -44.58 -47.97
C ALA A 627 57.85 -45.39 -48.72
N SER A 628 58.01 -46.72 -48.79
CA SER A 628 57.03 -47.60 -49.44
C SER A 628 55.72 -47.68 -48.65
N GLY A 629 55.80 -47.82 -47.32
CA GLY A 629 54.63 -47.84 -46.45
C GLY A 629 53.91 -46.49 -46.41
N ALA A 630 54.66 -45.38 -46.42
CA ALA A 630 54.11 -44.03 -46.55
C ALA A 630 53.32 -43.84 -47.87
N LEU A 631 53.91 -44.22 -49.01
CA LEU A 631 53.26 -44.09 -50.32
C LEU A 631 52.00 -44.96 -50.45
N GLN A 632 52.04 -46.21 -49.96
CA GLN A 632 50.88 -47.10 -49.98
C GLN A 632 49.71 -46.54 -49.17
N MET A 633 50.00 -45.94 -48.01
CA MET A 633 48.99 -45.30 -47.15
C MET A 633 48.35 -44.08 -47.85
N LEU A 634 49.15 -43.23 -48.49
CA LEU A 634 48.66 -42.03 -49.20
C LEU A 634 47.82 -42.40 -50.42
N LEU A 635 48.23 -43.38 -51.24
CA LEU A 635 47.46 -43.84 -52.41
C LEU A 635 46.09 -44.41 -52.02
N LEU A 636 46.03 -45.21 -50.95
CA LEU A 636 44.76 -45.72 -50.42
C LEU A 636 43.87 -44.59 -49.89
N THR A 637 44.46 -43.55 -49.30
CA THR A 637 43.74 -42.38 -48.78
C THR A 637 43.21 -41.51 -49.92
N LEU A 638 44.01 -41.31 -50.98
CA LEU A 638 43.61 -40.59 -52.19
C LEU A 638 42.44 -41.29 -52.91
N ALA A 639 42.50 -42.61 -53.05
CA ALA A 639 41.42 -43.40 -53.66
C ALA A 639 40.11 -43.28 -52.85
N LYS A 640 40.19 -43.21 -51.52
CA LYS A 640 39.03 -42.97 -50.65
C LYS A 640 38.47 -41.57 -50.87
N ILE A 641 39.29 -40.51 -50.84
CA ILE A 641 38.82 -39.12 -51.06
C ILE A 641 38.09 -38.97 -52.40
N ASN A 642 38.66 -39.51 -53.47
CA ASN A 642 38.08 -39.40 -54.82
C ASN A 642 36.75 -40.16 -54.98
N SER A 643 36.39 -41.03 -54.02
CA SER A 643 35.13 -41.79 -54.03
C SER A 643 34.01 -41.13 -53.21
N ILE A 644 34.27 -39.95 -52.62
CA ILE A 644 33.34 -39.28 -51.70
C ILE A 644 32.49 -38.25 -52.46
N PRO A 645 31.16 -38.16 -52.22
CA PRO A 645 30.26 -37.27 -52.94
C PRO A 645 30.60 -35.77 -52.85
N ASP A 646 31.17 -35.31 -51.73
CA ASP A 646 31.54 -33.90 -51.47
C ASP A 646 33.06 -33.66 -51.60
N ALA A 647 33.67 -34.15 -52.67
CA ALA A 647 35.14 -34.11 -52.85
C ALA A 647 35.72 -32.69 -52.79
N ASP A 648 34.99 -31.70 -53.29
CA ASP A 648 35.40 -30.28 -53.33
C ASP A 648 35.69 -29.71 -51.93
N CYS A 649 35.00 -30.19 -50.90
CA CYS A 649 35.24 -29.77 -49.51
C CYS A 649 36.56 -30.25 -48.92
N TYR A 650 37.20 -31.24 -49.55
CA TYR A 650 38.45 -31.83 -49.12
C TYR A 650 39.59 -31.51 -50.08
N ASP A 651 39.40 -30.60 -51.03
CA ASP A 651 40.37 -30.31 -52.10
C ASP A 651 41.74 -29.88 -51.56
N SER A 652 41.81 -29.12 -50.46
CA SER A 652 43.08 -28.76 -49.84
C SER A 652 43.82 -29.97 -49.27
N SER A 653 43.11 -30.85 -48.57
CA SER A 653 43.66 -32.09 -48.01
C SER A 653 44.03 -33.07 -49.12
N ARG A 654 43.22 -33.13 -50.18
CA ARG A 654 43.48 -33.90 -51.39
C ARG A 654 44.75 -33.43 -52.08
N ARG A 655 44.92 -32.12 -52.30
CA ARG A 655 46.15 -31.53 -52.86
C ARG A 655 47.36 -31.87 -52.00
N ARG A 656 47.28 -31.65 -50.68
CA ARG A 656 48.38 -32.02 -49.77
C ARG A 656 48.73 -33.51 -49.89
N ILE A 657 47.74 -34.40 -49.92
CA ILE A 657 47.97 -35.84 -50.08
C ILE A 657 48.56 -36.17 -51.46
N VAL A 658 48.14 -35.51 -52.54
CA VAL A 658 48.75 -35.63 -53.88
C VAL A 658 50.21 -35.18 -53.85
N ASP A 659 50.49 -34.00 -53.32
CA ASP A 659 51.84 -33.43 -53.24
C ASP A 659 52.78 -34.35 -52.45
N LEU A 660 52.32 -34.90 -51.32
CA LEU A 660 53.06 -35.89 -50.52
C LEU A 660 53.25 -37.21 -51.27
N THR A 661 52.24 -37.67 -52.02
CA THR A 661 52.31 -38.89 -52.85
C THR A 661 53.37 -38.72 -53.95
N GLU A 662 53.39 -37.57 -54.62
CA GLU A 662 54.37 -37.24 -55.65
C GLU A 662 55.79 -37.13 -55.07
N ALA A 663 55.96 -36.40 -53.96
CA ALA A 663 57.25 -36.22 -53.29
C ALA A 663 57.84 -37.57 -52.82
N TYR A 664 57.04 -38.45 -52.21
CA TYR A 664 57.51 -39.75 -51.74
C TYR A 664 57.68 -40.77 -52.87
N GLY A 665 56.90 -40.65 -53.95
CA GLY A 665 57.13 -41.40 -55.18
C GLY A 665 58.49 -41.09 -55.82
N VAL A 666 58.94 -39.84 -55.78
CA VAL A 666 60.28 -39.43 -56.26
C VAL A 666 61.40 -39.99 -55.39
N ALA A 667 61.20 -40.11 -54.08
CA ALA A 667 62.21 -40.64 -53.16
C ALA A 667 62.48 -42.16 -53.34
N LEU A 668 61.52 -42.93 -53.87
CA LEU A 668 61.65 -44.36 -54.15
C LEU A 668 62.28 -44.67 -55.54
N SER A 669 62.52 -43.65 -56.37
CA SER A 669 63.19 -43.78 -57.67
C SER A 669 63.87 -42.47 -58.05
N PRO A 670 65.20 -42.34 -57.91
CA PRO A 670 65.91 -41.14 -58.34
C PRO A 670 66.01 -41.12 -59.87
N GLY A 671 64.94 -40.67 -60.54
CA GLY A 671 64.84 -40.59 -61.99
C GLY A 671 63.58 -39.84 -62.46
N SER A 672 63.80 -38.72 -63.14
CA SER A 672 62.88 -37.71 -63.70
C SER A 672 61.33 -37.83 -63.52
N PRO A 673 60.64 -36.75 -63.13
CA PRO A 673 59.21 -36.72 -62.79
C PRO A 673 58.23 -36.98 -63.95
N LYS A 674 58.70 -37.23 -65.18
CA LYS A 674 57.84 -37.58 -66.34
C LYS A 674 57.75 -39.09 -66.62
N GLN A 675 58.51 -39.94 -65.94
CA GLN A 675 58.41 -41.41 -66.09
C GLN A 675 57.64 -42.10 -64.96
N THR A 676 57.52 -41.49 -63.79
CA THR A 676 56.75 -42.01 -62.64
C THR A 676 55.23 -42.07 -62.87
N ALA A 677 54.69 -41.25 -63.78
CA ALA A 677 53.29 -41.32 -64.19
C ALA A 677 52.98 -42.53 -65.11
N ALA A 678 53.99 -43.16 -65.73
CA ALA A 678 53.81 -44.30 -66.65
C ALA A 678 54.03 -45.67 -65.97
N SER A 679 54.79 -45.74 -64.88
CA SER A 679 55.05 -46.97 -64.11
C SER A 679 54.11 -47.20 -62.92
N ALA A 680 53.19 -46.27 -62.64
CA ALA A 680 52.11 -46.44 -61.66
C ALA A 680 50.77 -46.89 -62.29
N LYS A 681 50.78 -47.59 -63.43
CA LYS A 681 49.62 -48.38 -63.86
C LYS A 681 49.59 -49.69 -63.09
N LEU A 682 48.95 -49.67 -61.92
CA LEU A 682 48.46 -50.92 -61.31
C LEU A 682 47.51 -51.60 -62.31
N PRO A 683 47.71 -52.87 -62.66
CA PRO A 683 46.81 -53.58 -63.56
C PRO A 683 45.41 -53.64 -62.90
N ALA A 684 44.39 -53.21 -63.64
CA ALA A 684 43.02 -53.04 -63.18
C ALA A 684 42.40 -54.31 -62.55
N ASP A 685 42.92 -55.50 -62.88
CA ASP A 685 42.48 -56.77 -62.31
C ASP A 685 43.09 -57.11 -60.94
N SER A 686 44.22 -56.49 -60.57
CA SER A 686 44.84 -56.68 -59.24
C SER A 686 44.15 -55.85 -58.15
N THR A 687 43.66 -54.66 -58.50
CA THR A 687 42.97 -53.75 -57.58
C THR A 687 41.61 -54.31 -57.19
N LYS A 688 40.86 -54.92 -58.12
CA LYS A 688 39.56 -55.55 -57.80
C LYS A 688 39.72 -56.76 -56.87
N LYS A 689 40.71 -57.62 -57.11
CA LYS A 689 40.99 -58.78 -56.24
C LYS A 689 41.60 -58.39 -54.89
N ALA A 690 42.51 -57.41 -54.85
CA ALA A 690 43.07 -56.90 -53.59
C ALA A 690 42.04 -56.14 -52.77
N VAL A 691 41.19 -55.31 -53.40
CA VAL A 691 40.07 -54.64 -52.72
C VAL A 691 39.02 -55.65 -52.26
N GLN A 692 38.71 -56.70 -53.03
CA GLN A 692 37.83 -57.78 -52.56
C GLN A 692 38.44 -58.58 -51.42
N ALA A 693 39.74 -58.85 -51.42
CA ALA A 693 40.44 -59.53 -50.33
C ALA A 693 40.45 -58.68 -49.05
N VAL A 694 40.72 -57.37 -49.16
CA VAL A 694 40.67 -56.44 -48.02
C VAL A 694 39.25 -56.22 -47.52
N LEU A 695 38.23 -56.17 -48.40
CA LEU A 695 36.82 -56.11 -48.00
C LEU A 695 36.33 -57.42 -47.38
N ALA A 696 36.83 -58.58 -47.81
CA ALA A 696 36.56 -59.88 -47.19
C ALA A 696 37.23 -59.98 -45.80
N GLU A 697 38.47 -59.52 -45.66
CA GLU A 697 39.19 -59.47 -44.39
C GLU A 697 38.55 -58.47 -43.42
N LYS A 698 38.09 -57.31 -43.92
CA LYS A 698 37.33 -56.32 -43.15
C LYS A 698 35.98 -56.88 -42.71
N ARG A 699 35.22 -57.53 -43.59
CA ARG A 699 33.96 -58.21 -43.23
C ARG A 699 34.19 -59.33 -42.21
N ARG A 700 35.32 -60.04 -42.30
CA ARG A 700 35.71 -61.09 -41.34
C ARG A 700 36.06 -60.48 -39.97
N ARG A 701 36.80 -59.36 -39.93
CA ARG A 701 37.11 -58.62 -38.69
C ARG A 701 35.88 -57.96 -38.08
N GLU A 702 34.99 -57.36 -38.88
CA GLU A 702 33.73 -56.79 -38.42
C GLU A 702 32.77 -57.87 -37.91
N LYS A 703 32.74 -59.06 -38.53
CA LYS A 703 31.97 -60.20 -38.04
C LYS A 703 32.55 -60.74 -36.73
N LYS A 704 33.88 -60.73 -36.57
CA LYS A 704 34.55 -61.12 -35.32
C LYS A 704 34.30 -60.10 -34.21
N LEU A 705 34.46 -58.80 -34.48
CA LEU A 705 34.14 -57.71 -33.55
C LEU A 705 32.65 -57.71 -33.14
N ARG A 706 31.73 -57.98 -34.06
CA ARG A 706 30.31 -58.15 -33.71
C ARG A 706 30.04 -59.41 -32.90
N ALA A 707 30.79 -60.49 -33.13
CA ALA A 707 30.69 -61.70 -32.34
C ALA A 707 31.25 -61.49 -30.91
N ASP A 708 32.39 -60.82 -30.79
CA ASP A 708 33.03 -60.47 -29.52
C ASP A 708 32.17 -59.47 -28.72
N TYR A 709 31.61 -58.45 -29.38
CA TYR A 709 30.68 -57.49 -28.77
C TYR A 709 29.33 -58.12 -28.38
N ASN A 710 28.82 -59.09 -29.16
CA ASN A 710 27.63 -59.84 -28.79
C ASN A 710 27.91 -60.83 -27.65
N ALA A 711 29.11 -61.41 -27.58
CA ALA A 711 29.54 -62.28 -26.48
C ALA A 711 29.67 -61.50 -25.16
N GLU A 712 30.31 -60.33 -25.18
CA GLU A 712 30.37 -59.40 -24.04
C GLU A 712 28.97 -58.91 -23.64
N ARG A 713 28.07 -58.68 -24.60
CA ARG A 713 26.68 -58.30 -24.33
C ARG A 713 25.85 -59.44 -23.73
N SER A 714 26.14 -60.70 -24.04
CA SER A 714 25.51 -61.86 -23.40
C SER A 714 26.10 -62.18 -22.02
N GLU A 715 27.35 -61.77 -21.73
CA GLU A 715 27.92 -61.82 -20.36
C GLU A 715 27.45 -60.65 -19.48
N GLN A 716 27.06 -59.52 -20.07
CA GLN A 716 26.55 -58.33 -19.35
C GLN A 716 25.01 -58.21 -19.34
N ALA A 717 24.29 -59.18 -19.91
CA ALA A 717 22.84 -59.22 -19.79
C ALA A 717 22.47 -59.65 -18.35
N PRO A 718 21.64 -58.88 -17.61
CA PRO A 718 21.16 -59.33 -16.31
C PRO A 718 20.32 -60.60 -16.47
N ASP A 719 20.52 -61.55 -15.58
CA ASP A 719 19.76 -62.80 -15.46
C ASP A 719 18.27 -62.50 -15.24
N THR A 720 17.50 -62.29 -16.31
CA THR A 720 16.04 -62.27 -16.26
C THR A 720 15.51 -63.63 -16.67
N ALA A 721 15.72 -64.62 -15.81
CA ALA A 721 15.02 -65.89 -15.83
C ALA A 721 14.72 -66.39 -14.41
N ALA A 722 14.07 -65.54 -13.60
CA ALA A 722 13.33 -65.98 -12.42
C ALA A 722 12.29 -64.93 -11.98
N SER A 723 11.12 -64.90 -12.64
CA SER A 723 9.82 -64.62 -11.99
C SER A 723 8.69 -64.60 -13.04
N SER A 724 8.27 -65.78 -13.49
CA SER A 724 6.93 -65.95 -14.07
C SER A 724 6.43 -67.38 -13.88
N ARG A 725 6.46 -67.87 -12.63
CA ARG A 725 5.63 -68.99 -12.16
C ARG A 725 5.35 -68.78 -10.67
N GLY A 726 4.13 -68.35 -10.35
CA GLY A 726 3.64 -68.31 -8.98
C GLY A 726 2.65 -67.17 -8.73
N ASN A 727 1.44 -67.28 -9.28
CA ASN A 727 0.22 -67.34 -8.48
C ASN A 727 -1.02 -67.38 -9.40
N ARG A 728 -1.65 -68.56 -9.37
CA ARG A 728 -3.11 -68.66 -9.35
C ARG A 728 -3.62 -68.09 -8.03
#